data_AF-A0A945CR64-F1
#
_entry.id   AF-A0A945CR64-F1
#
_cell.length_a   1.000
_cell.length_b   1.000
_cell.length_c   1.000
_cell.angle_alpha   90.00
_cell.angle_beta   90.00
_cell.angle_gamma   90.00
#
_symmetry.space_group_name_H-M   'P 1'
#
loop_
_entity.id
_entity.type
_entity.pdbx_description
1 polymer ?
#
loop_
_entity_poly.entity_id
_entity_poly.type
_entity_poly.pdbx_seq_one_letter_code
_entity_poly.pdbx_strand_id
1 'polypeptide(L)'
;MPANAPTLDQWRSLFDKAALVKKMAPWEWMEEIDLFGVQDPDSGAVDFISVMGIAGEHFAVAVYRGPQALHDFLELHNAPPIESPERIMEVPQLQLSFEDREFLDDEDRKLIKKLDLRFRGANAWPQFRAYHPGFFPWFLEAGEARLLDLALGQVLDVAPRFDLDPGLLFPEIPKTFLVRVPEEGGWRDRYLPIPSPEPTTEAVALDPFTLSRFQKLASSPLLLEVDLFHFWSPVKEEEDERPYYPYVLALVDAGSGMIVSFDMLPPLPSLEEMRRTVPQHLLEQFERIGGLPREIRVHSPHLFTILGPTTEALSISLELHPSLPFLEQVKEHLTQAAGAGFDPSMIPVDFAPGESPPFDAEEDGPTFPPGLFPSLPFPLDLEETEGIGAELAGAFSDILMESFLSPLDVMGAALSGRSRALPTADIDFYSILDSTTIDTEPPSSILRDFAALLAAIPSKGIEITKVARLPKARFVTDLNQQLTHPLLLGLQRPQSKSYPNVCGLYLLLRATGLGRIQGGKRLFLDQETLANWHRLNPTEQYFALFESWLLRSDLEMIGEYTNALYNPIRLWADFHFEIPGDGLSIADYEKYHYLNYTPGLPNLALMELFGLLTLEYASSAPGEGWRIQHAVRTPFGDGLLARLFDYLATEWQEPTGEPSAPGRLQPVFQPFFPEWVASLSTPEAKFTAEVRRFKISLERDIWRRIAAPATATLDQLAAAILDAFAFDHDHLYSFRFEDRFGLSIAVNHHALQESPFTDQTRVGDLPLQPGDTMTFFYDFGDQWEFLVQLEHLDPPNGRRKKPTLLESHGEPPEQYPDWD
;
A
#
# COMPACT_ATOMS: atom_id res chain seq x y z
N MET A 1 1.44 -19.97 -31.52
CA MET A 1 0.22 -19.17 -31.81
C MET A 1 -0.98 -19.94 -31.28
N PRO A 2 -1.96 -19.29 -30.65
CA PRO A 2 -3.12 -19.97 -30.06
C PRO A 2 -4.02 -20.58 -31.15
N ALA A 3 -4.80 -21.59 -30.78
CA ALA A 3 -5.73 -22.28 -31.67
C ALA A 3 -6.77 -21.32 -32.30
N ASN A 4 -7.24 -20.32 -31.53
CA ASN A 4 -8.15 -19.26 -31.97
C ASN A 4 -7.42 -17.94 -32.25
N ALA A 5 -6.44 -17.97 -33.16
CA ALA A 5 -5.64 -16.80 -33.49
C ALA A 5 -6.46 -15.64 -34.12
N PRO A 6 -6.14 -14.37 -33.83
CA PRO A 6 -6.80 -13.21 -34.45
C PRO A 6 -6.57 -13.16 -35.95
N THR A 7 -7.56 -12.63 -36.66
CA THR A 7 -7.48 -12.38 -38.11
C THR A 7 -6.49 -11.26 -38.43
N LEU A 8 -6.00 -11.20 -39.69
CA LEU A 8 -5.10 -10.11 -40.11
C LEU A 8 -5.76 -8.73 -40.00
N ASP A 9 -7.07 -8.63 -40.19
CA ASP A 9 -7.79 -7.37 -40.06
C ASP A 9 -7.87 -6.90 -38.61
N GLN A 10 -8.09 -7.83 -37.66
CA GLN A 10 -8.02 -7.54 -36.23
C GLN A 10 -6.62 -7.05 -35.82
N TRP A 11 -5.58 -7.74 -36.28
CA TRP A 11 -4.21 -7.30 -36.02
C TRP A 11 -3.93 -5.92 -36.60
N ARG A 12 -4.40 -5.64 -37.83
CA ARG A 12 -4.20 -4.34 -38.47
C ARG A 12 -4.86 -3.22 -37.67
N SER A 13 -6.09 -3.43 -37.20
CA SER A 13 -6.80 -2.47 -36.35
C SER A 13 -6.06 -2.20 -35.04
N LEU A 14 -5.56 -3.24 -34.37
CA LEU A 14 -4.75 -3.10 -33.14
C LEU A 14 -3.47 -2.29 -33.38
N PHE A 15 -2.72 -2.59 -34.44
CA PHE A 15 -1.50 -1.85 -34.75
C PHE A 15 -1.78 -0.39 -35.15
N ASP A 16 -2.87 -0.12 -35.87
CA ASP A 16 -3.28 1.23 -36.23
C ASP A 16 -3.63 2.04 -34.97
N LYS A 17 -4.36 1.47 -34.01
CA LYS A 17 -4.66 2.12 -32.73
C LYS A 17 -3.44 2.26 -31.84
N ALA A 18 -2.57 1.25 -31.76
CA ALA A 18 -1.32 1.35 -31.03
C ALA A 18 -0.45 2.50 -31.54
N ALA A 19 -0.39 2.71 -32.86
CA ALA A 19 0.32 3.86 -33.44
C ALA A 19 -0.30 5.21 -33.02
N LEU A 20 -1.64 5.30 -32.94
CA LEU A 20 -2.33 6.50 -32.44
C LEU A 20 -2.06 6.73 -30.95
N VAL A 21 -2.12 5.69 -30.12
CA VAL A 21 -1.82 5.76 -28.68
C VAL A 21 -0.37 6.19 -28.48
N LYS A 22 0.59 5.61 -29.21
CA LYS A 22 2.00 5.99 -29.13
C LYS A 22 2.24 7.44 -29.50
N LYS A 23 1.54 7.92 -30.52
CA LYS A 23 1.62 9.32 -30.96
C LYS A 23 1.01 10.27 -29.93
N MET A 24 -0.06 9.83 -29.24
CA MET A 24 -0.72 10.59 -28.19
C MET A 24 0.11 10.64 -26.92
N ALA A 25 0.83 9.56 -26.59
CA ALA A 25 1.65 9.41 -25.39
C ALA A 25 0.91 9.77 -24.08
N PRO A 26 -0.24 9.12 -23.79
CA PRO A 26 -1.08 9.48 -22.64
C PRO A 26 -0.38 9.38 -21.28
N TRP A 27 0.64 8.53 -21.17
CA TRP A 27 1.52 8.43 -20.00
C TRP A 27 2.32 9.70 -19.70
N GLU A 28 2.28 10.73 -20.54
CA GLU A 28 2.82 12.06 -20.19
C GLU A 28 1.93 12.83 -19.19
N TRP A 29 0.66 12.43 -19.00
CA TRP A 29 -0.28 13.07 -18.08
C TRP A 29 -1.21 12.12 -17.31
N MET A 30 -1.23 10.83 -17.65
CA MET A 30 -1.96 9.79 -16.93
C MET A 30 -1.03 8.94 -16.07
N GLU A 31 -1.49 8.63 -14.86
CA GLU A 31 -0.92 7.65 -13.94
C GLU A 31 -1.67 6.30 -14.05
N GLU A 32 -1.05 5.22 -13.57
CA GLU A 32 -1.62 3.87 -13.63
C GLU A 32 -2.94 3.72 -12.84
N ILE A 33 -3.20 4.64 -11.91
CA ILE A 33 -4.44 4.72 -11.12
C ILE A 33 -5.51 5.65 -11.72
N ASP A 34 -5.22 6.33 -12.84
CA ASP A 34 -6.21 7.12 -13.61
C ASP A 34 -7.13 6.19 -14.41
N LEU A 35 -7.91 5.40 -13.69
CA LEU A 35 -8.69 4.28 -14.22
C LEU A 35 -10.05 4.73 -14.77
N PHE A 36 -10.51 4.04 -15.82
CA PHE A 36 -11.89 4.13 -16.28
C PHE A 36 -12.38 2.79 -16.82
N GLY A 37 -13.67 2.53 -16.66
CA GLY A 37 -14.33 1.34 -17.15
C GLY A 37 -14.82 1.48 -18.59
N VAL A 38 -14.89 0.37 -19.31
CA VAL A 38 -15.52 0.26 -20.62
C VAL A 38 -16.42 -0.96 -20.62
N GLN A 39 -17.70 -0.76 -20.95
CA GLN A 39 -18.63 -1.85 -21.11
C GLN A 39 -18.50 -2.47 -22.50
N ASP A 40 -18.28 -3.79 -22.55
CA ASP A 40 -18.31 -4.56 -23.79
C ASP A 40 -19.75 -4.61 -24.35
N PRO A 41 -20.00 -4.11 -25.57
CA PRO A 41 -21.32 -4.16 -26.19
C PRO A 41 -21.86 -5.58 -26.42
N ASP A 42 -20.97 -6.57 -26.54
CA ASP A 42 -21.37 -7.95 -26.84
C ASP A 42 -21.77 -8.72 -25.56
N SER A 43 -21.00 -8.59 -24.49
CA SER A 43 -21.21 -9.34 -23.23
C SER A 43 -21.89 -8.53 -22.13
N GLY A 44 -21.87 -7.20 -22.20
CA GLY A 44 -22.32 -6.32 -21.12
C GLY A 44 -21.35 -6.22 -19.94
N ALA A 45 -20.25 -6.97 -19.94
CA ALA A 45 -19.22 -6.92 -18.91
C ALA A 45 -18.47 -5.59 -18.95
N VAL A 46 -17.98 -5.13 -17.79
CA VAL A 46 -17.17 -3.91 -17.66
C VAL A 46 -15.73 -4.30 -17.36
N ASP A 47 -14.81 -3.88 -18.24
CA ASP A 47 -13.37 -4.03 -18.05
C ASP A 47 -12.74 -2.65 -17.72
N PHE A 48 -11.62 -2.63 -17.01
CA PHE A 48 -11.00 -1.40 -16.48
C PHE A 48 -9.66 -1.11 -17.15
N ILE A 49 -9.46 0.14 -17.56
CA ILE A 49 -8.31 0.55 -18.36
C ILE A 49 -7.34 1.35 -17.49
N SER A 50 -6.07 0.95 -17.52
CA SER A 50 -4.95 1.64 -16.89
C SER A 50 -3.91 2.05 -17.93
N VAL A 51 -3.37 3.27 -17.80
CA VAL A 51 -2.27 3.79 -18.63
C VAL A 51 -1.01 3.87 -17.79
N MET A 52 0.03 3.12 -18.17
CA MET A 52 1.29 3.02 -17.46
C MET A 52 2.40 3.80 -18.19
N GLY A 53 3.38 4.27 -17.42
CA GLY A 53 4.63 4.81 -17.96
C GLY A 53 4.96 6.24 -17.58
N ILE A 54 4.24 6.83 -16.62
CA ILE A 54 4.54 8.19 -16.14
C ILE A 54 5.94 8.27 -15.48
N ALA A 55 6.40 7.16 -14.89
CA ALA A 55 7.76 7.01 -14.36
C ALA A 55 8.83 6.88 -15.46
N GLY A 56 8.43 6.68 -16.73
CA GLY A 56 9.35 6.59 -17.88
C GLY A 56 9.94 5.20 -18.12
N GLU A 57 9.53 4.19 -17.38
CA GLU A 57 10.14 2.84 -17.38
C GLU A 57 9.38 1.85 -18.27
N HIS A 58 8.04 1.78 -18.14
CA HIS A 58 7.20 0.84 -18.89
C HIS A 58 5.99 1.55 -19.51
N PHE A 59 5.98 1.69 -20.84
CA PHE A 59 4.91 2.38 -21.56
C PHE A 59 3.86 1.38 -22.03
N ALA A 60 2.72 1.34 -21.34
CA ALA A 60 1.68 0.35 -21.63
C ALA A 60 0.26 0.87 -21.41
N VAL A 61 -0.69 0.15 -22.00
CA VAL A 61 -2.12 0.21 -21.68
C VAL A 61 -2.54 -1.19 -21.24
N ALA A 62 -3.01 -1.31 -20.01
CA ALA A 62 -3.55 -2.52 -19.44
C ALA A 62 -5.09 -2.47 -19.40
N VAL A 63 -5.73 -3.61 -19.65
CA VAL A 63 -7.17 -3.81 -19.58
C VAL A 63 -7.44 -4.92 -18.57
N TYR A 64 -7.72 -4.54 -17.33
CA TYR A 64 -8.09 -5.44 -16.23
C TYR A 64 -9.50 -5.99 -16.44
N ARG A 65 -9.63 -7.31 -16.40
CA ARG A 65 -10.85 -8.01 -16.82
C ARG A 65 -11.84 -8.15 -15.68
N GLY A 66 -12.91 -7.36 -15.70
CA GLY A 66 -13.97 -7.38 -14.68
C GLY A 66 -13.60 -6.74 -13.32
N PRO A 67 -14.58 -6.68 -12.39
CA PRO A 67 -14.39 -6.10 -11.05
C PRO A 67 -13.31 -6.79 -10.21
N GLN A 68 -13.18 -8.12 -10.30
CA GLN A 68 -12.17 -8.87 -9.55
C GLN A 68 -10.75 -8.42 -9.94
N ALA A 69 -10.43 -8.39 -11.23
CA ALA A 69 -9.09 -8.00 -11.67
C ALA A 69 -8.75 -6.55 -11.29
N LEU A 70 -9.75 -5.67 -11.25
CA LEU A 70 -9.55 -4.32 -10.72
C LEU A 70 -9.24 -4.34 -9.22
N HIS A 71 -9.98 -5.12 -8.44
CA HIS A 71 -9.74 -5.25 -7.00
C HIS A 71 -8.33 -5.76 -6.75
N ASP A 72 -7.92 -6.85 -7.41
CA ASP A 72 -6.59 -7.44 -7.28
C ASP A 72 -5.48 -6.44 -7.67
N PHE A 73 -5.69 -5.66 -8.74
CA PHE A 73 -4.77 -4.59 -9.13
C PHE A 73 -4.66 -3.50 -8.06
N LEU A 74 -5.79 -3.02 -7.55
CA LEU A 74 -5.80 -1.97 -6.52
C LEU A 74 -5.21 -2.47 -5.20
N GLU A 75 -5.47 -3.70 -4.82
CA GLU A 75 -4.86 -4.32 -3.64
C GLU A 75 -3.34 -4.36 -3.80
N LEU A 76 -2.85 -4.89 -4.93
CA LEU A 76 -1.42 -4.96 -5.22
C LEU A 76 -0.76 -3.58 -5.29
N HIS A 77 -1.43 -2.60 -5.91
CA HIS A 77 -0.93 -1.23 -5.97
C HIS A 77 -0.79 -0.61 -4.57
N ASN A 78 -1.68 -0.96 -3.64
CA ASN A 78 -1.69 -0.46 -2.27
C ASN A 78 -0.88 -1.35 -1.30
N ALA A 79 -0.40 -2.52 -1.73
CA ALA A 79 0.32 -3.47 -0.89
C ALA A 79 1.76 -2.99 -0.61
N PRO A 80 2.33 -3.31 0.57
CA PRO A 80 3.73 -3.02 0.84
C PRO A 80 4.65 -3.81 -0.13
N PRO A 81 5.84 -3.29 -0.50
CA PRO A 81 6.71 -3.84 -1.56
C PRO A 81 7.32 -5.20 -1.26
N ILE A 82 7.05 -5.76 -0.09
CA ILE A 82 7.52 -7.07 0.36
C ILE A 82 6.73 -8.18 -0.35
N GLU A 83 5.56 -7.86 -0.94
CA GLU A 83 4.83 -8.85 -1.73
C GLU A 83 5.50 -9.12 -3.09
N SER A 84 5.80 -10.40 -3.30
CA SER A 84 6.12 -11.07 -4.56
C SER A 84 5.72 -10.30 -5.83
N PRO A 85 6.69 -9.69 -6.56
CA PRO A 85 6.47 -8.98 -7.84
C PRO A 85 5.71 -9.81 -8.88
N GLU A 86 5.68 -11.13 -8.71
CA GLU A 86 5.00 -12.09 -9.58
C GLU A 86 3.47 -11.98 -9.50
N ARG A 87 2.90 -11.41 -8.43
CA ARG A 87 1.44 -11.27 -8.28
C ARG A 87 0.81 -10.39 -9.36
N ILE A 88 1.54 -9.41 -9.91
CA ILE A 88 1.03 -8.59 -11.01
C ILE A 88 0.69 -9.44 -12.25
N MET A 89 1.38 -10.57 -12.41
CA MET A 89 1.19 -11.51 -13.51
C MET A 89 -0.03 -12.42 -13.29
N GLU A 90 -0.48 -12.57 -12.04
CA GLU A 90 -1.69 -13.29 -11.69
C GLU A 90 -2.95 -12.48 -11.97
N VAL A 91 -2.87 -11.14 -12.03
CA VAL A 91 -4.03 -10.29 -12.30
C VAL A 91 -4.49 -10.49 -13.76
N PRO A 92 -5.74 -10.93 -14.02
CA PRO A 92 -6.24 -11.13 -15.37
C PRO A 92 -6.27 -9.81 -16.17
N GLN A 93 -5.45 -9.72 -17.21
CA GLN A 93 -5.37 -8.50 -18.03
C GLN A 93 -5.03 -8.76 -19.50
N LEU A 94 -5.41 -7.81 -20.36
CA LEU A 94 -4.89 -7.69 -21.73
C LEU A 94 -4.01 -6.45 -21.80
N GLN A 95 -2.90 -6.53 -22.53
CA GLN A 95 -1.93 -5.44 -22.55
C GLN A 95 -1.47 -5.11 -23.96
N LEU A 96 -1.37 -3.81 -24.23
CA LEU A 96 -0.49 -3.23 -25.25
C LEU A 96 0.70 -2.60 -24.53
N SER A 97 1.92 -3.03 -24.84
CA SER A 97 3.14 -2.39 -24.38
C SER A 97 4.00 -1.92 -25.55
N PHE A 98 4.92 -0.98 -25.29
CA PHE A 98 5.88 -0.49 -26.28
C PHE A 98 7.30 -0.84 -25.88
N GLU A 99 7.84 -1.85 -26.55
CA GLU A 99 9.10 -2.49 -26.18
C GLU A 99 10.27 -2.09 -27.10
N ASP A 100 11.46 -2.48 -26.67
CA ASP A 100 12.62 -2.61 -27.54
C ASP A 100 12.54 -3.87 -28.38
N ARG A 101 13.17 -3.81 -29.56
CA ARG A 101 13.12 -4.90 -30.55
C ARG A 101 13.56 -6.26 -29.99
N GLU A 102 14.48 -6.25 -29.03
CA GLU A 102 15.06 -7.45 -28.43
C GLU A 102 14.11 -8.20 -27.50
N PHE A 103 13.11 -7.52 -26.93
CA PHE A 103 12.08 -8.14 -26.08
C PHE A 103 10.89 -8.71 -26.86
N LEU A 104 10.86 -8.56 -28.19
CA LEU A 104 9.83 -9.18 -29.03
C LEU A 104 10.14 -10.66 -29.29
N ASP A 105 9.09 -11.47 -29.38
CA ASP A 105 9.20 -12.85 -29.82
C ASP A 105 9.36 -12.95 -31.34
N ASP A 106 9.84 -14.10 -31.82
CA ASP A 106 9.96 -14.37 -33.26
C ASP A 106 8.61 -14.27 -33.99
N GLU A 107 7.53 -14.69 -33.35
CA GLU A 107 6.18 -14.60 -33.92
C GLU A 107 5.67 -13.16 -34.03
N ASP A 108 5.99 -12.28 -33.06
CA ASP A 108 5.67 -10.85 -33.16
C ASP A 108 6.36 -10.24 -34.39
N ARG A 109 7.66 -10.54 -34.56
CA ARG A 109 8.45 -10.05 -35.71
C ARG A 109 7.90 -10.57 -37.04
N LYS A 110 7.48 -11.82 -37.11
CA LYS A 110 6.85 -12.41 -38.31
C LYS A 110 5.52 -11.74 -38.61
N LEU A 111 4.69 -11.47 -37.60
CA LEU A 111 3.42 -10.79 -37.73
C LEU A 111 3.59 -9.36 -38.25
N ILE A 112 4.48 -8.56 -37.65
CA ILE A 112 4.81 -7.19 -38.07
C ILE A 112 5.25 -7.18 -39.54
N LYS A 113 6.12 -8.12 -39.92
CA LYS A 113 6.57 -8.27 -41.31
C LYS A 113 5.42 -8.64 -42.26
N LYS A 114 4.50 -9.50 -41.83
CA LYS A 114 3.33 -9.93 -42.63
C LYS A 114 2.36 -8.78 -42.88
N LEU A 115 2.28 -7.83 -41.95
CA LEU A 115 1.46 -6.60 -42.07
C LEU A 115 2.19 -5.46 -42.82
N ASP A 116 3.44 -5.66 -43.24
CA ASP A 116 4.31 -4.66 -43.87
C ASP A 116 4.52 -3.40 -43.01
N LEU A 117 4.60 -3.57 -41.69
CA LEU A 117 4.81 -2.50 -40.72
C LEU A 117 6.30 -2.33 -40.38
N ARG A 118 6.71 -1.12 -39.98
CA ARG A 118 8.11 -0.79 -39.64
C ARG A 118 8.19 0.12 -38.43
N PHE A 119 9.01 -0.27 -37.46
CA PHE A 119 9.27 0.49 -36.22
C PHE A 119 10.76 0.74 -36.05
N ARG A 120 11.12 1.84 -35.38
CA ARG A 120 12.51 2.26 -35.10
C ARG A 120 12.56 3.05 -33.81
N GLY A 121 13.67 2.92 -33.09
CA GLY A 121 13.89 3.58 -31.80
C GLY A 121 13.62 2.65 -30.64
N ALA A 122 14.02 3.11 -29.45
CA ALA A 122 13.72 2.43 -28.20
C ALA A 122 12.23 2.61 -27.84
N ASN A 123 11.65 1.63 -27.18
CA ASN A 123 10.26 1.60 -26.73
C ASN A 123 9.28 1.98 -27.85
N ALA A 124 9.50 1.42 -29.04
CA ALA A 124 8.80 1.81 -30.27
C ALA A 124 8.03 0.65 -30.91
N TRP A 125 8.23 -0.57 -30.42
CA TRP A 125 7.64 -1.78 -30.99
C TRP A 125 6.41 -2.18 -30.19
N PRO A 126 5.20 -2.13 -30.78
CA PRO A 126 4.00 -2.58 -30.10
C PRO A 126 4.07 -4.09 -29.86
N GLN A 127 3.87 -4.51 -28.61
CA GLN A 127 3.68 -5.89 -28.21
C GLN A 127 2.28 -6.04 -27.59
N PHE A 128 1.63 -7.16 -27.88
CA PHE A 128 0.28 -7.47 -27.41
C PHE A 128 0.29 -8.79 -26.66
N ARG A 129 -0.15 -8.77 -25.39
CA ARG A 129 -0.15 -9.95 -24.52
C ARG A 129 -1.45 -10.11 -23.75
N ALA A 130 -1.82 -11.34 -23.49
CA ALA A 130 -2.86 -11.74 -22.56
C ALA A 130 -2.21 -12.39 -21.33
N TYR A 131 -2.61 -11.92 -20.16
CA TYR A 131 -2.19 -12.41 -18.85
C TYR A 131 -3.36 -13.17 -18.26
N HIS A 132 -3.14 -14.45 -18.00
CA HIS A 132 -4.10 -15.33 -17.37
C HIS A 132 -3.48 -15.87 -16.08
N PRO A 133 -4.22 -15.87 -14.96
CA PRO A 133 -3.68 -16.28 -13.67
C PRO A 133 -3.00 -17.66 -13.73
N GLY A 134 -1.74 -17.73 -13.30
CA GLY A 134 -0.92 -18.95 -13.33
C GLY A 134 -0.26 -19.27 -14.67
N PHE A 135 -0.56 -18.53 -15.74
CA PHE A 135 0.00 -18.78 -17.07
C PHE A 135 1.06 -17.75 -17.48
N PHE A 136 1.96 -18.16 -18.37
CA PHE A 136 2.93 -17.27 -18.99
C PHE A 136 2.22 -16.25 -19.91
N PRO A 137 2.62 -14.97 -19.93
CA PRO A 137 2.04 -13.97 -20.84
C PRO A 137 2.11 -14.42 -22.29
N TRP A 138 0.97 -14.48 -22.97
CA TRP A 138 0.89 -15.13 -24.27
C TRP A 138 0.23 -14.26 -25.33
N PHE A 139 0.31 -14.72 -26.59
CA PHE A 139 -0.37 -14.08 -27.71
C PHE A 139 -1.89 -14.05 -27.50
N LEU A 140 -2.51 -12.97 -27.98
CA LEU A 140 -3.96 -12.78 -27.93
C LEU A 140 -4.70 -13.84 -28.75
N GLU A 141 -5.87 -14.23 -28.28
CA GLU A 141 -6.92 -14.89 -29.04
C GLU A 141 -7.84 -13.88 -29.75
N ALA A 142 -8.64 -14.34 -30.72
CA ALA A 142 -9.50 -13.47 -31.52
C ALA A 142 -10.51 -12.66 -30.68
N GLY A 143 -11.03 -13.21 -29.59
CA GLY A 143 -11.93 -12.51 -28.67
C GLY A 143 -11.21 -11.43 -27.86
N GLU A 144 -10.02 -11.74 -27.37
CA GLU A 144 -9.17 -10.81 -26.61
C GLU A 144 -8.68 -9.65 -27.49
N ALA A 145 -8.32 -9.94 -28.75
CA ALA A 145 -7.95 -8.92 -29.72
C ALA A 145 -9.10 -7.93 -30.00
N ARG A 146 -10.36 -8.40 -30.03
CA ARG A 146 -11.54 -7.52 -30.16
C ARG A 146 -11.68 -6.59 -28.94
N LEU A 147 -11.52 -7.14 -27.74
CA LEU A 147 -11.67 -6.38 -26.49
C LEU A 147 -10.56 -5.35 -26.32
N LEU A 148 -9.31 -5.72 -26.58
CA LEU A 148 -8.20 -4.78 -26.53
C LEU A 148 -8.36 -3.68 -27.60
N ASP A 149 -8.82 -4.04 -28.81
CA ASP A 149 -9.11 -3.07 -29.87
C ASP A 149 -10.21 -2.07 -29.46
N LEU A 150 -11.27 -2.54 -28.79
CA LEU A 150 -12.31 -1.71 -28.20
C LEU A 150 -11.74 -0.75 -27.15
N ALA A 151 -10.98 -1.28 -26.20
CA ALA A 151 -10.38 -0.53 -25.10
C ALA A 151 -9.43 0.56 -25.60
N LEU A 152 -8.53 0.25 -26.53
CA LEU A 152 -7.64 1.24 -27.15
C LEU A 152 -8.41 2.35 -27.88
N GLY A 153 -9.56 2.03 -28.46
CA GLY A 153 -10.47 3.01 -29.02
C GLY A 153 -11.00 4.00 -27.97
N GLN A 154 -11.34 3.51 -26.78
CA GLN A 154 -11.79 4.36 -25.68
C GLN A 154 -10.66 5.15 -25.03
N VAL A 155 -9.43 4.61 -24.96
CA VAL A 155 -8.25 5.38 -24.52
C VAL A 155 -8.05 6.62 -25.38
N LEU A 156 -8.19 6.48 -26.69
CA LEU A 156 -8.06 7.59 -27.65
C LEU A 156 -9.17 8.66 -27.51
N ASP A 157 -10.30 8.32 -26.88
CA ASP A 157 -11.38 9.27 -26.56
C ASP A 157 -11.19 9.91 -25.18
N VAL A 158 -10.99 9.09 -24.15
CA VAL A 158 -11.01 9.50 -22.74
C VAL A 158 -9.72 10.23 -22.34
N ALA A 159 -8.54 9.76 -22.76
CA ALA A 159 -7.27 10.34 -22.32
C ALA A 159 -7.12 11.84 -22.66
N PRO A 160 -7.46 12.31 -23.88
CA PRO A 160 -7.44 13.74 -24.20
C PRO A 160 -8.47 14.55 -23.42
N ARG A 161 -9.63 13.95 -23.10
CA ARG A 161 -10.68 14.62 -22.31
C ARG A 161 -10.25 14.77 -20.86
N PHE A 162 -9.54 13.79 -20.33
CA PHE A 162 -8.97 13.82 -18.98
C PHE A 162 -7.84 14.86 -18.86
N ASP A 163 -7.00 15.04 -19.88
CA ASP A 163 -6.00 16.13 -19.92
C ASP A 163 -6.66 17.52 -19.80
N LEU A 164 -7.82 17.70 -20.43
CA LEU A 164 -8.59 18.94 -20.37
C LEU A 164 -9.37 19.13 -19.06
N ASP A 165 -9.86 18.03 -18.48
CA ASP A 165 -10.60 18.01 -17.22
C ASP A 165 -10.11 16.87 -16.33
N PRO A 166 -9.10 17.14 -15.46
CA PRO A 166 -8.62 16.14 -14.52
C PRO A 166 -9.69 15.67 -13.53
N GLY A 167 -10.85 16.33 -13.43
CA GLY A 167 -11.97 15.86 -12.62
C GLY A 167 -12.74 14.69 -13.23
N LEU A 168 -12.54 14.39 -14.52
CA LEU A 168 -13.31 13.41 -15.30
C LEU A 168 -13.28 12.00 -14.70
N LEU A 169 -12.09 11.55 -14.28
CA LEU A 169 -11.85 10.21 -13.74
C LEU A 169 -11.95 10.13 -12.21
N PHE A 170 -12.19 11.27 -11.55
CA PHE A 170 -12.27 11.37 -10.10
C PHE A 170 -13.63 11.95 -9.68
N PRO A 171 -14.72 11.17 -9.74
CA PRO A 171 -16.04 11.64 -9.33
C PRO A 171 -16.08 12.06 -7.86
N GLU A 172 -17.04 12.92 -7.51
CA GLU A 172 -17.24 13.37 -6.11
C GLU A 172 -17.78 12.26 -5.19
N ILE A 173 -18.33 11.19 -5.77
CA ILE A 173 -18.89 10.05 -5.05
C ILE A 173 -17.79 8.99 -4.90
N PRO A 174 -17.40 8.61 -3.68
CA PRO A 174 -16.39 7.58 -3.44
C PRO A 174 -16.74 6.24 -4.10
N LYS A 175 -15.71 5.46 -4.48
CA LYS A 175 -15.82 4.14 -5.15
C LYS A 175 -16.63 4.10 -6.45
N THR A 176 -16.92 5.24 -7.07
CA THR A 176 -17.51 5.29 -8.41
C THR A 176 -16.43 5.53 -9.46
N PHE A 177 -16.60 4.90 -10.61
CA PHE A 177 -15.68 5.01 -11.73
C PHE A 177 -16.40 5.56 -12.95
N LEU A 178 -15.69 6.35 -13.76
CA LEU A 178 -16.19 6.65 -15.10
C LEU A 178 -16.26 5.34 -15.89
N VAL A 179 -17.44 4.97 -16.36
CA VAL A 179 -17.68 3.84 -17.26
C VAL A 179 -18.23 4.34 -18.59
N ARG A 180 -17.58 3.95 -19.68
CA ARG A 180 -18.06 4.18 -21.05
C ARG A 180 -19.07 3.09 -21.39
N VAL A 181 -20.34 3.49 -21.51
CA VAL A 181 -21.47 2.60 -21.80
C VAL A 181 -21.94 2.79 -23.25
N PRO A 182 -22.10 1.71 -24.03
CA PRO A 182 -22.62 1.82 -25.39
C PRO A 182 -24.10 2.22 -25.38
N GLU A 183 -24.48 3.14 -26.27
CA GLU A 183 -25.88 3.57 -26.49
C GLU A 183 -26.18 3.71 -27.99
N GLU A 184 -27.46 3.83 -28.36
CA GLU A 184 -27.87 4.08 -29.75
C GLU A 184 -27.15 5.32 -30.32
N GLY A 185 -26.22 5.09 -31.25
CA GLY A 185 -25.47 6.14 -31.92
C GLY A 185 -24.14 6.55 -31.28
N GLY A 186 -23.64 5.85 -30.25
CA GLY A 186 -22.31 6.11 -29.70
C GLY A 186 -22.05 5.57 -28.30
N TRP A 187 -21.34 6.36 -27.50
CA TRP A 187 -20.92 6.05 -26.14
C TRP A 187 -21.37 7.16 -25.18
N ARG A 188 -21.82 6.77 -23.99
CA ARG A 188 -22.18 7.68 -22.90
C ARG A 188 -21.27 7.44 -21.69
N ASP A 189 -20.93 8.52 -21.00
CA ASP A 189 -20.30 8.47 -19.67
C ASP A 189 -21.34 8.17 -18.60
N ARG A 190 -21.09 7.14 -17.79
CA ARG A 190 -21.82 6.89 -16.55
C ARG A 190 -20.83 6.78 -15.40
N TYR A 191 -21.21 7.26 -14.22
CA TYR A 191 -20.43 7.03 -13.02
C TYR A 191 -21.10 5.90 -12.27
N LEU A 192 -20.47 4.74 -12.25
CA LEU A 192 -21.03 3.52 -11.68
C LEU A 192 -20.21 3.10 -10.45
N PRO A 193 -20.85 2.66 -9.36
CA PRO A 193 -20.15 1.92 -8.34
C PRO A 193 -19.64 0.61 -8.96
N ILE A 194 -18.44 0.20 -8.57
CA ILE A 194 -17.95 -1.13 -8.95
C ILE A 194 -18.33 -2.08 -7.81
N PRO A 195 -19.06 -3.17 -8.11
CA PRO A 195 -19.42 -4.15 -7.10
C PRO A 195 -18.15 -4.69 -6.44
N SER A 196 -18.18 -4.87 -5.12
CA SER A 196 -17.17 -5.69 -4.45
C SER A 196 -17.12 -7.06 -5.15
N PRO A 197 -15.92 -7.63 -5.35
CA PRO A 197 -15.84 -8.99 -5.87
C PRO A 197 -16.63 -9.94 -4.97
N GLU A 198 -17.25 -10.96 -5.58
CA GLU A 198 -17.87 -12.03 -4.79
C GLU A 198 -16.76 -12.76 -4.00
N PRO A 199 -16.97 -13.04 -2.70
CA PRO A 199 -15.99 -13.77 -1.91
C PRO A 199 -15.77 -15.16 -2.52
N THR A 200 -14.61 -15.34 -3.17
CA THR A 200 -14.24 -16.60 -3.78
C THR A 200 -13.94 -17.59 -2.65
N THR A 201 -14.82 -18.57 -2.44
CA THR A 201 -14.57 -19.61 -1.44
C THR A 201 -13.63 -20.65 -2.07
N GLU A 202 -12.33 -20.41 -1.93
CA GLU A 202 -11.29 -21.38 -2.32
C GLU A 202 -11.09 -22.47 -1.27
N ALA A 203 -11.56 -22.25 -0.05
CA ALA A 203 -11.41 -23.19 1.05
C ALA A 203 -12.37 -24.38 0.91
N VAL A 204 -11.80 -25.59 0.83
CA VAL A 204 -12.57 -26.83 0.66
C VAL A 204 -12.75 -27.49 2.03
N ALA A 205 -14.01 -27.72 2.43
CA ALA A 205 -14.32 -28.48 3.63
C ALA A 205 -13.97 -29.96 3.44
N LEU A 206 -13.34 -30.57 4.46
CA LEU A 206 -13.04 -32.00 4.43
C LEU A 206 -14.32 -32.82 4.48
N ASP A 207 -14.41 -33.86 3.65
CA ASP A 207 -15.50 -34.82 3.77
C ASP A 207 -15.40 -35.61 5.09
N PRO A 208 -16.52 -36.05 5.67
CA PRO A 208 -16.52 -36.72 6.97
C PRO A 208 -15.69 -38.00 7.05
N PHE A 209 -15.47 -38.70 5.93
CA PHE A 209 -14.68 -39.92 5.90
C PHE A 209 -13.18 -39.61 5.96
N THR A 210 -12.72 -38.65 5.16
CA THR A 210 -11.35 -38.14 5.22
C THR A 210 -11.04 -37.56 6.61
N LEU A 211 -11.93 -36.74 7.17
CA LEU A 211 -11.75 -36.20 8.50
C LEU A 211 -11.57 -37.30 9.57
N SER A 212 -12.43 -38.32 9.57
CA SER A 212 -12.34 -39.43 10.53
C SER A 212 -11.07 -40.28 10.37
N ARG A 213 -10.52 -40.35 9.15
CA ARG A 213 -9.26 -41.04 8.86
C ARG A 213 -8.08 -40.29 9.47
N PHE A 214 -7.99 -38.98 9.22
CA PHE A 214 -6.86 -38.16 9.68
C PHE A 214 -6.90 -37.86 11.19
N GLN A 215 -8.09 -37.76 11.80
CA GLN A 215 -8.24 -37.64 13.26
C GLN A 215 -7.71 -38.86 14.05
N LYS A 216 -7.46 -40.00 13.39
CA LYS A 216 -6.88 -41.20 14.02
C LYS A 216 -5.36 -41.22 13.95
N LEU A 217 -4.73 -40.34 13.16
CA LEU A 217 -3.28 -40.22 13.12
C LEU A 217 -2.76 -39.65 14.44
N ALA A 218 -1.57 -40.09 14.84
CA ALA A 218 -0.92 -39.53 16.02
C ALA A 218 -0.47 -38.09 15.74
N SER A 219 -0.55 -37.23 16.75
CA SER A 219 0.07 -35.92 16.70
C SER A 219 1.60 -36.07 16.74
N SER A 220 2.27 -35.33 15.87
CA SER A 220 3.71 -35.22 15.74
C SER A 220 4.19 -33.90 16.36
N PRO A 221 5.39 -33.85 16.97
CA PRO A 221 5.96 -32.59 17.48
C PRO A 221 6.45 -31.65 16.36
N LEU A 222 6.33 -32.03 15.09
CA LEU A 222 6.77 -31.23 13.94
C LEU A 222 6.09 -29.86 13.89
N LEU A 223 6.90 -28.85 13.59
CA LEU A 223 6.48 -27.48 13.28
C LEU A 223 6.84 -27.25 11.82
N LEU A 224 5.87 -26.92 10.97
CA LEU A 224 6.11 -26.80 9.53
C LEU A 224 6.00 -25.35 9.08
N GLU A 225 7.01 -24.86 8.37
CA GLU A 225 6.88 -23.72 7.46
C GLU A 225 6.30 -24.24 6.14
N VAL A 226 5.19 -23.64 5.71
CA VAL A 226 4.47 -24.05 4.51
C VAL A 226 4.22 -22.84 3.63
N ASP A 227 4.52 -22.99 2.35
CA ASP A 227 4.23 -21.96 1.37
C ASP A 227 3.91 -22.54 0.00
N LEU A 228 3.21 -21.73 -0.80
CA LEU A 228 2.81 -22.02 -2.17
C LEU A 228 3.29 -20.88 -3.06
N PHE A 229 4.34 -21.11 -3.86
CA PHE A 229 4.99 -20.06 -4.66
C PHE A 229 5.28 -20.50 -6.11
N HIS A 230 5.38 -19.54 -7.03
CA HIS A 230 5.70 -19.82 -8.43
C HIS A 230 7.12 -20.34 -8.61
N PHE A 231 7.27 -21.29 -9.52
CA PHE A 231 8.56 -21.65 -10.08
C PHE A 231 8.88 -20.79 -11.30
N TRP A 232 10.07 -20.18 -11.31
CA TRP A 232 10.47 -19.16 -12.29
C TRP A 232 10.56 -19.64 -13.75
N SER A 233 10.66 -20.94 -13.99
CA SER A 233 10.75 -21.49 -15.35
C SER A 233 9.36 -21.90 -15.85
N PRO A 234 8.85 -21.31 -16.95
CA PRO A 234 7.59 -21.75 -17.51
C PRO A 234 7.71 -23.17 -18.07
N VAL A 235 6.67 -23.96 -17.87
CA VAL A 235 6.52 -25.30 -18.42
C VAL A 235 5.53 -25.26 -19.58
N LYS A 236 5.82 -26.04 -20.62
CA LYS A 236 4.99 -26.15 -21.81
C LYS A 236 4.82 -27.62 -22.16
N GLU A 237 3.60 -28.14 -22.05
CA GLU A 237 3.31 -29.57 -22.31
C GLU A 237 3.32 -29.88 -23.81
N GLU A 238 2.59 -29.10 -24.61
CA GLU A 238 2.53 -29.26 -26.07
C GLU A 238 2.98 -28.00 -26.85
N GLU A 239 3.37 -28.14 -28.12
CA GLU A 239 3.98 -27.05 -28.91
C GLU A 239 2.99 -25.88 -29.19
N ASP A 240 1.70 -26.15 -29.20
CA ASP A 240 0.61 -25.21 -29.49
C ASP A 240 -0.13 -24.70 -28.25
N GLU A 241 0.18 -25.21 -27.06
CA GLU A 241 -0.41 -24.77 -25.80
C GLU A 241 0.28 -23.55 -25.18
N ARG A 242 -0.45 -22.86 -24.30
CA ARG A 242 0.07 -21.73 -23.53
C ARG A 242 0.99 -22.27 -22.42
N PRO A 243 2.24 -21.80 -22.30
CA PRO A 243 3.09 -22.17 -21.17
C PRO A 243 2.50 -21.66 -19.85
N TYR A 244 2.80 -22.34 -18.75
CA TYR A 244 2.38 -21.93 -17.41
C TYR A 244 3.54 -21.95 -16.43
N TYR A 245 3.39 -21.25 -15.30
CA TYR A 245 4.32 -21.33 -14.20
C TYR A 245 3.81 -22.37 -13.21
N PRO A 246 4.52 -23.49 -12.97
CA PRO A 246 4.10 -24.44 -11.95
C PRO A 246 4.27 -23.80 -10.58
N TYR A 247 3.36 -24.11 -9.67
CA TYR A 247 3.49 -23.74 -8.27
C TYR A 247 4.22 -24.82 -7.50
N VAL A 248 4.93 -24.40 -6.48
CA VAL A 248 5.66 -25.24 -5.55
C VAL A 248 4.94 -25.17 -4.22
N LEU A 249 4.42 -26.29 -3.75
CA LEU A 249 4.00 -26.48 -2.37
C LEU A 249 5.18 -27.07 -1.60
N ALA A 250 5.83 -26.26 -0.77
CA ALA A 250 6.97 -26.67 0.03
C ALA A 250 6.59 -26.77 1.51
N LEU A 251 6.98 -27.87 2.16
CA LEU A 251 6.88 -28.07 3.60
C LEU A 251 8.30 -28.20 4.15
N VAL A 252 8.67 -27.34 5.10
CA VAL A 252 10.00 -27.30 5.72
C VAL A 252 9.83 -27.42 7.23
N ASP A 253 10.63 -28.28 7.87
CA ASP A 253 10.62 -28.40 9.33
C ASP A 253 11.29 -27.17 9.94
N ALA A 254 10.52 -26.37 10.69
CA ALA A 254 10.97 -25.14 11.33
C ALA A 254 12.00 -25.39 12.45
N GLY A 255 12.14 -26.64 12.93
CA GLY A 255 13.13 -27.00 13.95
C GLY A 255 14.51 -27.33 13.38
N SER A 256 14.59 -27.82 12.14
CA SER A 256 15.83 -28.33 11.55
C SER A 256 16.21 -27.68 10.22
N GLY A 257 15.29 -26.94 9.58
CA GLY A 257 15.45 -26.41 8.23
C GLY A 257 15.38 -27.47 7.13
N MET A 258 15.07 -28.73 7.47
CA MET A 258 14.99 -29.82 6.49
C MET A 258 13.70 -29.72 5.68
N ILE A 259 13.82 -29.90 4.36
CA ILE A 259 12.67 -30.03 3.47
C ILE A 259 11.97 -31.35 3.78
N VAL A 260 10.72 -31.27 4.22
CA VAL A 260 9.87 -32.42 4.53
C VAL A 260 9.21 -32.96 3.27
N SER A 261 8.67 -32.06 2.44
CA SER A 261 8.12 -32.42 1.14
C SER A 261 8.13 -31.25 0.16
N PHE A 262 7.98 -31.58 -1.11
CA PHE A 262 7.97 -30.64 -2.22
C PHE A 262 7.07 -31.18 -3.34
N ASP A 263 5.95 -30.51 -3.61
CA ASP A 263 5.05 -30.86 -4.71
C ASP A 263 5.05 -29.74 -5.75
N MET A 264 5.19 -30.12 -7.03
CA MET A 264 4.98 -29.20 -8.15
C MET A 264 3.55 -29.33 -8.66
N LEU A 265 2.78 -28.25 -8.55
CA LEU A 265 1.37 -28.18 -8.89
C LEU A 265 1.18 -27.35 -10.17
N PRO A 266 0.73 -27.95 -11.28
CA PRO A 266 0.36 -27.17 -12.46
C PRO A 266 -0.92 -26.37 -12.17
N PRO A 267 -1.04 -25.11 -12.61
CA PRO A 267 -2.23 -24.28 -12.41
C PRO A 267 -3.35 -24.65 -13.40
N LEU A 268 -3.65 -25.95 -13.50
CA LEU A 268 -4.61 -26.53 -14.43
C LEU A 268 -5.80 -27.14 -13.67
N PRO A 269 -7.04 -27.02 -14.19
CA PRO A 269 -7.42 -26.27 -15.39
C PRO A 269 -7.43 -24.74 -15.19
N SER A 270 -7.36 -24.27 -13.95
CA SER A 270 -7.13 -22.87 -13.58
C SER A 270 -6.31 -22.79 -12.28
N LEU A 271 -5.79 -21.61 -12.00
CA LEU A 271 -5.11 -21.32 -10.72
C LEU A 271 -6.01 -21.60 -9.51
N GLU A 272 -7.28 -21.16 -9.59
CA GLU A 272 -8.28 -21.35 -8.53
C GLU A 272 -8.57 -22.84 -8.27
N GLU A 273 -8.73 -23.64 -9.32
CA GLU A 273 -8.97 -25.08 -9.18
C GLU A 273 -7.74 -25.81 -8.63
N MET A 274 -6.53 -25.39 -9.02
CA MET A 274 -5.30 -25.91 -8.41
C MET A 274 -5.22 -25.57 -6.93
N ARG A 275 -5.53 -24.32 -6.55
CA ARG A 275 -5.53 -23.89 -5.13
C ARG A 275 -6.50 -24.72 -4.28
N ARG A 276 -7.66 -25.10 -4.83
CA ARG A 276 -8.62 -26.02 -4.18
C ARG A 276 -8.06 -27.41 -3.88
N THR A 277 -7.01 -27.86 -4.59
CA THR A 277 -6.37 -29.16 -4.30
C THR A 277 -5.30 -29.09 -3.22
N VAL A 278 -4.81 -27.89 -2.87
CA VAL A 278 -3.72 -27.70 -1.89
C VAL A 278 -3.99 -28.37 -0.54
N PRO A 279 -5.20 -28.28 0.06
CA PRO A 279 -5.47 -29.00 1.29
C PRO A 279 -5.34 -30.52 1.15
N GLN A 280 -5.75 -31.09 0.02
CA GLN A 280 -5.59 -32.52 -0.24
C GLN A 280 -4.11 -32.91 -0.37
N HIS A 281 -3.31 -32.13 -1.10
CA HIS A 281 -1.86 -32.36 -1.19
C HIS A 281 -1.22 -32.34 0.20
N LEU A 282 -1.57 -31.36 1.04
CA LEU A 282 -1.08 -31.27 2.42
C LEU A 282 -1.41 -32.52 3.24
N LEU A 283 -2.65 -33.02 3.14
CA LEU A 283 -3.08 -34.24 3.82
C LEU A 283 -2.28 -35.46 3.36
N GLU A 284 -2.05 -35.62 2.05
CA GLU A 284 -1.23 -36.72 1.51
C GLU A 284 0.19 -36.70 2.10
N GLN A 285 0.77 -35.52 2.34
CA GLN A 285 2.07 -35.41 3.01
C GLN A 285 2.01 -35.85 4.48
N PHE A 286 0.95 -35.51 5.23
CA PHE A 286 0.80 -35.96 6.62
C PHE A 286 0.72 -37.49 6.74
N GLU A 287 0.12 -38.17 5.76
CA GLU A 287 0.11 -39.62 5.73
C GLU A 287 1.50 -40.22 5.50
N ARG A 288 2.28 -39.61 4.60
CA ARG A 288 3.66 -40.03 4.32
C ARG A 288 4.58 -39.82 5.53
N ILE A 289 4.41 -38.71 6.23
CA ILE A 289 5.13 -38.38 7.48
C ILE A 289 4.68 -39.30 8.63
N GLY A 290 3.45 -39.83 8.56
CA GLY A 290 2.89 -40.75 9.54
C GLY A 290 2.29 -40.07 10.77
N GLY A 291 1.97 -38.78 10.69
CA GLY A 291 1.40 -38.02 11.79
C GLY A 291 0.98 -36.60 11.40
N LEU A 292 0.13 -35.99 12.24
CA LEU A 292 -0.30 -34.59 12.05
C LEU A 292 0.72 -33.65 12.71
N PRO A 293 1.17 -32.57 12.05
CA PRO A 293 2.05 -31.59 12.67
C PRO A 293 1.35 -30.91 13.86
N ARG A 294 2.14 -30.38 14.78
CA ARG A 294 1.61 -29.58 15.88
C ARG A 294 1.18 -28.20 15.39
N GLU A 295 1.96 -27.63 14.47
CA GLU A 295 1.81 -26.25 14.01
C GLU A 295 2.23 -26.13 12.55
N ILE A 296 1.52 -25.27 11.83
CA ILE A 296 1.81 -24.85 10.48
C ILE A 296 1.95 -23.33 10.49
N ARG A 297 3.08 -22.84 9.99
CA ARG A 297 3.36 -21.42 9.77
C ARG A 297 3.28 -21.11 8.29
N VAL A 298 2.51 -20.09 7.95
CA VAL A 298 2.39 -19.58 6.59
C VAL A 298 2.71 -18.09 6.57
N HIS A 299 3.28 -17.60 5.47
CA HIS A 299 3.46 -16.15 5.26
C HIS A 299 2.29 -15.53 4.49
N SER A 300 1.68 -16.31 3.61
CA SER A 300 0.61 -15.84 2.72
C SER A 300 -0.75 -15.82 3.43
N PRO A 301 -1.42 -14.65 3.54
CA PRO A 301 -2.81 -14.57 4.04
C PRO A 301 -3.76 -15.43 3.21
N HIS A 302 -3.49 -15.55 1.93
CA HIS A 302 -4.27 -16.36 1.02
C HIS A 302 -4.15 -17.86 1.32
N LEU A 303 -2.92 -18.35 1.56
CA LEU A 303 -2.70 -19.74 1.97
C LEU A 303 -3.29 -20.03 3.36
N PHE A 304 -3.26 -19.04 4.26
CA PHE A 304 -3.93 -19.12 5.56
C PHE A 304 -5.43 -19.38 5.40
N THR A 305 -6.10 -18.67 4.48
CA THR A 305 -7.52 -18.89 4.16
C THR A 305 -7.78 -20.27 3.55
N ILE A 306 -6.95 -20.71 2.61
CA ILE A 306 -7.10 -22.04 1.95
C ILE A 306 -6.98 -23.18 2.97
N LEU A 307 -6.00 -23.10 3.87
CA LEU A 307 -5.71 -24.17 4.83
C LEU A 307 -6.60 -24.14 6.08
N GLY A 308 -7.15 -22.97 6.44
CA GLY A 308 -7.90 -22.73 7.68
C GLY A 308 -8.94 -23.81 8.02
N PRO A 309 -9.90 -24.13 7.13
CA PRO A 309 -10.91 -25.15 7.45
C PRO A 309 -10.33 -26.56 7.66
N THR A 310 -9.24 -26.89 6.96
CA THR A 310 -8.58 -28.20 7.07
C THR A 310 -7.81 -28.31 8.39
N THR A 311 -7.06 -27.27 8.76
CA THR A 311 -6.29 -27.25 10.02
C THR A 311 -7.22 -27.18 11.23
N GLU A 312 -8.29 -26.39 11.16
CA GLU A 312 -9.30 -26.30 12.22
C GLU A 312 -9.98 -27.66 12.46
N ALA A 313 -10.43 -28.34 11.41
CA ALA A 313 -11.08 -29.64 11.52
C ALA A 313 -10.16 -30.73 12.12
N LEU A 314 -8.85 -30.61 11.90
CA LEU A 314 -7.83 -31.55 12.41
C LEU A 314 -7.17 -31.10 13.71
N SER A 315 -7.59 -29.98 14.30
CA SER A 315 -6.99 -29.40 15.51
C SER A 315 -5.49 -29.14 15.39
N ILE A 316 -5.04 -28.67 14.23
CA ILE A 316 -3.66 -28.25 13.95
C ILE A 316 -3.59 -26.72 14.14
N SER A 317 -2.56 -26.22 14.83
CA SER A 317 -2.35 -24.77 14.94
C SER A 317 -1.91 -24.21 13.58
N LEU A 318 -2.60 -23.18 13.08
CA LEU A 318 -2.23 -22.47 11.85
C LEU A 318 -1.94 -21.02 12.21
N GLU A 319 -0.74 -20.56 11.92
CA GLU A 319 -0.27 -19.22 12.27
C GLU A 319 0.23 -18.47 11.03
N LEU A 320 -0.15 -17.21 10.91
CA LEU A 320 0.38 -16.28 9.92
C LEU A 320 1.64 -15.62 10.50
N HIS A 321 2.78 -15.80 9.84
CA HIS A 321 4.08 -15.25 10.24
C HIS A 321 4.59 -14.23 9.20
N PRO A 322 5.29 -13.16 9.62
CA PRO A 322 5.82 -12.13 8.72
C PRO A 322 7.02 -12.60 7.88
N SER A 323 7.61 -13.76 8.20
CA SER A 323 8.73 -14.36 7.47
C SER A 323 8.76 -15.87 7.71
N LEU A 324 9.27 -16.63 6.74
CA LEU A 324 9.50 -18.08 6.85
C LEU A 324 10.98 -18.36 6.54
N PRO A 325 11.90 -18.17 7.50
CA PRO A 325 13.33 -18.06 7.24
C PRO A 325 13.96 -19.32 6.61
N PHE A 326 13.46 -20.52 6.93
CA PHE A 326 13.99 -21.74 6.30
C PHE A 326 13.41 -21.95 4.91
N LEU A 327 12.14 -21.62 4.73
CA LEU A 327 11.49 -21.69 3.43
C LEU A 327 12.03 -20.62 2.46
N GLU A 328 12.37 -19.43 2.94
CA GLU A 328 13.07 -18.37 2.20
C GLU A 328 14.45 -18.86 1.70
N GLN A 329 15.23 -19.51 2.56
CA GLN A 329 16.48 -20.14 2.13
C GLN A 329 16.24 -21.20 1.05
N VAL A 330 15.18 -22.02 1.17
CA VAL A 330 14.84 -23.02 0.14
C VAL A 330 14.50 -22.34 -1.19
N LYS A 331 13.72 -21.25 -1.18
CA LYS A 331 13.40 -20.45 -2.38
C LYS A 331 14.64 -19.86 -3.02
N GLU A 332 15.56 -19.31 -2.23
CA GLU A 332 16.83 -18.75 -2.74
C GLU A 332 17.66 -19.82 -3.45
N HIS A 333 17.81 -21.01 -2.85
CA HIS A 333 18.54 -22.12 -3.46
C HIS A 333 17.89 -22.62 -4.75
N LEU A 334 16.56 -22.71 -4.80
CA LEU A 334 15.83 -23.11 -6.00
C LEU A 334 16.01 -22.09 -7.13
N THR A 335 15.99 -20.81 -6.79
CA THR A 335 16.20 -19.71 -7.74
C THR A 335 17.62 -19.73 -8.31
N GLN A 336 18.63 -19.93 -7.45
CA GLN A 336 20.02 -20.08 -7.89
C GLN A 336 20.25 -21.31 -8.78
N ALA A 337 19.61 -22.44 -8.45
CA ALA A 337 19.67 -23.66 -9.26
C ALA A 337 19.03 -23.48 -10.64
N ALA A 338 17.86 -22.83 -10.71
CA ALA A 338 17.17 -22.55 -11.97
C ALA A 338 18.01 -21.68 -12.92
N GLY A 339 18.68 -20.66 -12.40
CA GLY A 339 19.60 -19.79 -13.17
C GLY A 339 20.80 -20.52 -13.79
N ALA A 340 21.14 -21.72 -13.30
CA ALA A 340 22.25 -22.54 -13.81
C ALA A 340 21.84 -23.59 -14.87
N GLY A 341 20.57 -23.62 -15.31
CA GLY A 341 20.07 -24.58 -16.29
C GLY A 341 19.54 -25.87 -15.67
N PHE A 342 18.76 -25.75 -14.59
CA PHE A 342 18.10 -26.87 -13.91
C PHE A 342 17.15 -27.64 -14.85
N ASP A 343 17.25 -28.96 -14.87
CA ASP A 343 16.31 -29.87 -15.52
C ASP A 343 15.37 -30.47 -14.46
N PRO A 344 14.08 -30.08 -14.41
CA PRO A 344 13.12 -30.58 -13.42
C PRO A 344 12.93 -32.10 -13.43
N SER A 345 13.26 -32.78 -14.54
CA SER A 345 13.19 -34.24 -14.65
C SER A 345 14.26 -34.98 -13.83
N MET A 346 15.20 -34.25 -13.23
CA MET A 346 16.26 -34.77 -12.36
C MET A 346 15.84 -34.89 -10.89
N ILE A 347 14.66 -34.40 -10.51
CA ILE A 347 14.05 -34.70 -9.19
C ILE A 347 13.41 -36.10 -9.30
N PRO A 348 13.87 -37.11 -8.54
CA PRO A 348 13.33 -38.46 -8.70
C PRO A 348 11.85 -38.50 -8.29
N VAL A 349 10.99 -38.71 -9.29
CA VAL A 349 9.58 -39.06 -9.12
C VAL A 349 9.50 -40.54 -8.77
N ASP A 350 9.85 -40.89 -7.52
CA ASP A 350 9.43 -42.09 -6.80
C ASP A 350 10.38 -42.32 -5.61
N PHE A 351 9.90 -42.03 -4.40
CA PHE A 351 10.35 -42.78 -3.23
C PHE A 351 9.23 -43.75 -2.88
N ALA A 352 9.44 -45.04 -3.19
CA ALA A 352 8.55 -46.10 -2.73
C ALA A 352 8.55 -46.12 -1.18
N PRO A 353 7.38 -46.29 -0.53
CA PRO A 353 7.29 -46.23 0.91
C PRO A 353 7.96 -47.46 1.54
N GLY A 354 9.02 -47.23 2.33
CA GLY A 354 9.47 -48.21 3.32
C GLY A 354 10.95 -48.62 3.35
N GLU A 355 11.85 -48.02 2.57
CA GLU A 355 13.29 -48.27 2.72
C GLU A 355 14.01 -47.07 3.34
N SER A 356 14.39 -47.20 4.62
CA SER A 356 15.41 -46.35 5.22
C SER A 356 16.74 -46.60 4.51
N PRO A 357 17.50 -45.56 4.12
CA PRO A 357 18.84 -45.79 3.58
C PRO A 357 19.74 -46.41 4.66
N PRO A 358 20.58 -47.39 4.31
CA PRO A 358 21.47 -48.02 5.27
C PRO A 358 22.62 -47.06 5.59
N PHE A 359 22.62 -46.51 6.79
CA PHE A 359 23.82 -45.94 7.38
C PHE A 359 24.64 -47.08 7.98
N ASP A 360 25.52 -47.68 7.17
CA ASP A 360 26.69 -48.36 7.69
C ASP A 360 27.86 -47.38 7.65
N ALA A 361 28.36 -47.08 8.84
CA ALA A 361 29.59 -46.34 9.05
C ALA A 361 30.77 -47.23 8.65
N GLU A 362 31.41 -46.98 7.52
CA GLU A 362 32.85 -47.20 7.32
C GLU A 362 33.36 -46.47 6.06
N GLU A 363 34.58 -45.96 6.22
CA GLU A 363 35.52 -45.23 5.36
C GLU A 363 35.30 -45.17 3.82
N ASP A 364 35.61 -43.99 3.27
CA ASP A 364 35.70 -43.58 1.85
C ASP A 364 34.39 -43.12 1.14
N GLY A 365 34.11 -41.82 1.28
CA GLY A 365 33.09 -41.12 0.48
C GLY A 365 33.47 -40.89 -0.99
N PRO A 366 32.49 -40.64 -1.89
CA PRO A 366 32.76 -40.27 -3.27
C PRO A 366 33.40 -38.88 -3.35
N THR A 367 34.51 -38.79 -4.09
CA THR A 367 35.29 -37.58 -4.33
C THR A 367 34.68 -36.75 -5.46
N PHE A 368 34.28 -35.51 -5.16
CA PHE A 368 33.99 -34.48 -6.16
C PHE A 368 35.30 -33.76 -6.57
N PRO A 369 35.43 -33.27 -7.83
CA PRO A 369 36.64 -32.62 -8.30
C PRO A 369 36.85 -31.25 -7.62
N PRO A 370 38.09 -30.91 -7.20
CA PRO A 370 38.37 -29.63 -6.54
C PRO A 370 38.50 -28.51 -7.58
N GLY A 371 37.71 -27.44 -7.47
CA GLY A 371 37.93 -26.26 -8.34
C GLY A 371 36.86 -25.16 -8.42
N LEU A 372 35.76 -25.18 -7.67
CA LEU A 372 34.70 -24.16 -7.77
C LEU A 372 34.45 -23.40 -6.47
N PHE A 373 35.50 -22.89 -5.83
CA PHE A 373 35.38 -21.85 -4.81
C PHE A 373 36.64 -20.96 -4.83
N PRO A 374 36.54 -19.64 -5.11
CA PRO A 374 37.46 -18.68 -4.55
C PRO A 374 36.99 -18.36 -3.13
N SER A 375 37.86 -18.65 -2.17
CA SER A 375 37.77 -18.26 -0.77
C SER A 375 37.67 -16.74 -0.59
N LEU A 376 36.63 -16.27 0.10
CA LEU A 376 36.65 -14.97 0.75
C LEU A 376 37.30 -15.08 2.15
N PRO A 377 38.08 -14.09 2.59
CA PRO A 377 38.72 -14.09 3.90
C PRO A 377 37.81 -13.43 4.94
N PHE A 378 37.57 -14.11 6.06
CA PHE A 378 37.70 -13.66 7.46
C PHE A 378 36.80 -14.54 8.35
N PRO A 379 37.36 -15.13 9.44
CA PRO A 379 36.56 -15.84 10.43
C PRO A 379 35.97 -14.82 11.41
N LEU A 380 34.65 -14.82 11.58
CA LEU A 380 34.04 -14.33 12.82
C LEU A 380 34.15 -15.47 13.83
N ASP A 381 35.02 -15.30 14.83
CA ASP A 381 35.05 -16.16 16.01
C ASP A 381 33.70 -16.09 16.72
N LEU A 382 32.96 -17.21 16.68
CA LEU A 382 31.60 -17.37 17.22
C LEU A 382 31.59 -17.75 18.72
N GLU A 383 32.63 -17.41 19.50
CA GLU A 383 32.70 -17.80 20.93
C GLU A 383 32.33 -16.69 21.93
N GLU A 384 31.91 -15.48 21.52
CA GLU A 384 31.52 -14.41 22.46
C GLU A 384 30.09 -13.84 22.31
N THR A 385 29.18 -14.48 21.55
CA THR A 385 27.77 -14.02 21.41
C THR A 385 26.71 -15.00 21.93
N GLU A 386 27.09 -16.03 22.68
CA GLU A 386 26.13 -16.82 23.46
C GLU A 386 25.70 -16.02 24.70
N GLY A 387 24.56 -15.34 24.61
CA GLY A 387 23.91 -14.77 25.79
C GLY A 387 22.85 -13.71 25.51
N ILE A 388 22.87 -13.04 24.36
CA ILE A 388 21.96 -11.91 24.10
C ILE A 388 20.93 -12.24 23.01
N GLY A 389 21.29 -13.04 22.00
CA GLY A 389 20.40 -13.37 20.87
C GLY A 389 19.24 -14.32 21.20
N ALA A 390 19.46 -15.30 22.06
CA ALA A 390 18.44 -16.30 22.42
C ALA A 390 17.42 -15.80 23.46
N GLU A 391 17.84 -14.90 24.38
CA GLU A 391 16.92 -14.23 25.31
C GLU A 391 16.02 -13.22 24.59
N LEU A 392 16.54 -12.53 23.56
CA LEU A 392 15.74 -11.64 22.71
C LEU A 392 14.74 -12.42 21.87
N ALA A 393 15.14 -13.51 21.19
CA ALA A 393 14.21 -14.32 20.38
C ALA A 393 13.09 -14.98 21.22
N GLY A 394 13.41 -15.43 22.44
CA GLY A 394 12.43 -15.97 23.38
C GLY A 394 11.48 -14.91 23.92
N ALA A 395 11.99 -13.72 24.30
CA ALA A 395 11.16 -12.62 24.74
C ALA A 395 10.21 -12.12 23.63
N PHE A 396 10.65 -12.09 22.38
CA PHE A 396 9.82 -11.71 21.22
C PHE A 396 8.67 -12.70 20.97
N SER A 397 8.92 -14.01 21.12
CA SER A 397 7.91 -15.06 20.93
C SER A 397 6.87 -15.09 22.05
N ASP A 398 7.29 -14.88 23.31
CA ASP A 398 6.37 -14.91 24.47
C ASP A 398 5.55 -13.60 24.60
N ILE A 399 6.07 -12.47 24.10
CA ILE A 399 5.38 -11.17 24.08
C ILE A 399 4.25 -11.12 23.04
N LEU A 400 4.40 -11.80 21.90
CA LEU A 400 3.40 -11.82 20.83
C LEU A 400 2.21 -12.75 21.13
N MET A 401 2.40 -13.78 21.96
CA MET A 401 1.40 -14.84 22.15
C MET A 401 0.50 -14.68 23.39
N GLU A 402 0.90 -13.93 24.44
CA GLU A 402 0.12 -13.89 25.70
C GLU A 402 -0.16 -12.50 26.31
N SER A 403 0.07 -11.38 25.62
CA SER A 403 -0.19 -10.06 26.20
C SER A 403 -0.75 -9.05 25.20
N PHE A 404 -1.80 -8.32 25.60
CA PHE A 404 -2.24 -7.06 25.00
C PHE A 404 -1.11 -6.00 25.07
N LEU A 405 -0.07 -6.14 24.27
CA LEU A 405 1.02 -5.18 24.14
C LEU A 405 0.91 -4.49 22.79
N SER A 406 1.09 -3.18 22.79
CA SER A 406 0.94 -2.35 21.60
C SER A 406 2.13 -2.45 20.65
N PRO A 407 1.99 -2.01 19.39
CA PRO A 407 3.13 -1.86 18.47
C PRO A 407 4.28 -1.02 19.07
N LEU A 408 3.98 -0.08 19.97
CA LEU A 408 4.97 0.77 20.65
C LEU A 408 5.69 0.03 21.78
N ASP A 409 5.05 -0.92 22.46
CA ASP A 409 5.68 -1.76 23.49
C ASP A 409 6.61 -2.81 22.86
N VAL A 410 6.15 -3.45 21.78
CA VAL A 410 6.98 -4.36 20.96
C VAL A 410 8.17 -3.60 20.38
N MET A 411 7.96 -2.36 19.94
CA MET A 411 9.02 -1.47 19.47
C MET A 411 9.97 -1.06 20.60
N GLY A 412 9.48 -0.68 21.79
CA GLY A 412 10.33 -0.36 22.94
C GLY A 412 11.25 -1.52 23.34
N ALA A 413 10.72 -2.76 23.33
CA ALA A 413 11.49 -3.97 23.57
C ALA A 413 12.54 -4.22 22.48
N ALA A 414 12.16 -4.14 21.20
CA ALA A 414 13.05 -4.28 20.04
C ALA A 414 14.19 -3.25 20.01
N LEU A 415 13.86 -2.00 20.33
CA LEU A 415 14.77 -0.86 20.25
C LEU A 415 15.70 -0.75 21.46
N SER A 416 15.32 -1.29 22.63
CA SER A 416 16.20 -1.35 23.81
C SER A 416 17.49 -2.14 23.55
N GLY A 417 17.43 -3.20 22.72
CA GLY A 417 18.58 -3.96 22.26
C GLY A 417 19.48 -3.17 21.29
N ARG A 418 18.87 -2.35 20.42
CA ARG A 418 19.59 -1.52 19.43
C ARG A 418 20.19 -0.25 20.03
N SER A 419 19.63 0.31 21.10
CA SER A 419 20.23 1.41 21.87
C SER A 419 21.66 1.06 22.34
N ARG A 420 21.88 -0.20 22.76
CA ARG A 420 23.21 -0.71 23.16
C ARG A 420 24.19 -0.87 21.98
N ALA A 421 23.70 -0.84 20.74
CA ALA A 421 24.49 -0.97 19.51
C ALA A 421 24.88 0.38 18.88
N LEU A 422 24.31 1.51 19.33
CA LEU A 422 24.89 2.81 19.02
C LEU A 422 26.32 2.84 19.57
N PRO A 423 27.32 3.37 18.82
CA PRO A 423 28.70 3.44 19.29
C PRO A 423 28.81 4.38 20.49
N THR A 424 28.54 3.86 21.68
CA THR A 424 28.51 4.56 22.97
C THR A 424 29.89 4.74 23.59
N ALA A 425 30.93 4.17 22.98
CA ALA A 425 32.24 4.06 23.62
C ALA A 425 33.09 5.36 23.55
N ASP A 426 32.88 6.24 22.57
CA ASP A 426 33.80 7.37 22.32
C ASP A 426 33.15 8.76 22.10
N ILE A 427 31.82 8.89 21.99
CA ILE A 427 31.13 10.18 21.77
C ILE A 427 30.08 10.41 22.88
N ASP A 428 30.25 11.49 23.65
CA ASP A 428 29.24 11.95 24.62
C ASP A 428 28.14 12.75 23.89
N PHE A 429 27.18 12.03 23.30
CA PHE A 429 26.07 12.63 22.54
C PHE A 429 25.23 13.61 23.38
N TYR A 430 25.14 13.39 24.70
CA TYR A 430 24.41 14.28 25.60
C TYR A 430 25.11 15.63 25.77
N SER A 431 26.44 15.66 25.79
CA SER A 431 27.20 16.93 25.73
C SER A 431 26.97 17.72 24.44
N ILE A 432 26.70 17.03 23.32
CA ILE A 432 26.37 17.68 22.05
C ILE A 432 24.99 18.33 22.14
N LEU A 433 23.99 17.62 22.69
CA LEU A 433 22.67 18.20 22.93
C LEU A 433 22.76 19.42 23.86
N ASP A 434 23.47 19.31 24.98
CA ASP A 434 23.65 20.40 25.96
C ASP A 434 24.34 21.65 25.39
N SER A 435 25.21 21.48 24.39
CA SER A 435 25.93 22.58 23.74
C SER A 435 25.25 23.11 22.48
N THR A 436 24.20 22.44 22.01
CA THR A 436 23.48 22.83 20.79
C THR A 436 22.48 23.94 21.09
N THR A 437 22.58 25.04 20.35
CA THR A 437 21.56 26.10 20.33
C THR A 437 20.70 25.94 19.09
N ILE A 438 19.39 25.87 19.25
CA ILE A 438 18.45 25.83 18.12
C ILE A 438 18.20 27.26 17.63
N ASP A 439 18.57 27.53 16.38
CA ASP A 439 18.28 28.76 15.65
C ASP A 439 17.88 28.42 14.19
N THR A 440 17.82 29.42 13.34
CA THR A 440 17.31 29.35 11.96
C THR A 440 18.21 28.64 10.95
N GLU A 441 19.50 28.39 11.23
CA GLU A 441 20.44 27.78 10.26
C GLU A 441 21.29 26.62 10.81
N PRO A 442 21.76 26.60 12.08
CA PRO A 442 22.35 25.38 12.68
C PRO A 442 21.56 24.89 13.91
N PRO A 443 21.46 23.56 14.15
CA PRO A 443 22.00 22.44 13.37
C PRO A 443 21.13 22.02 12.17
N SER A 444 20.08 22.77 11.84
CA SER A 444 19.00 22.36 10.93
C SER A 444 18.50 23.55 10.10
N SER A 445 17.99 23.30 8.89
CA SER A 445 17.34 24.35 8.06
C SER A 445 15.83 24.45 8.30
N ILE A 446 15.24 23.54 9.09
CA ILE A 446 13.79 23.38 9.18
C ILE A 446 13.05 24.67 9.53
N LEU A 447 13.54 25.48 10.48
CA LEU A 447 12.86 26.70 10.90
C LEU A 447 12.82 27.76 9.79
N ARG A 448 13.94 27.93 9.08
CA ARG A 448 14.04 28.86 7.96
C ARG A 448 13.16 28.41 6.80
N ASP A 449 13.23 27.14 6.44
CA ASP A 449 12.50 26.57 5.30
C ASP A 449 11.00 26.51 5.58
N PHE A 450 10.59 26.21 6.81
CA PHE A 450 9.19 26.27 7.24
C PHE A 450 8.67 27.72 7.29
N ALA A 451 9.49 28.69 7.72
CA ALA A 451 9.13 30.10 7.64
C ALA A 451 8.94 30.57 6.18
N ALA A 452 9.75 30.07 5.23
CA ALA A 452 9.57 30.33 3.81
C ALA A 452 8.24 29.76 3.29
N LEU A 453 7.86 28.55 3.70
CA LEU A 453 6.55 27.96 3.39
C LEU A 453 5.40 28.84 3.92
N LEU A 454 5.44 29.24 5.19
CA LEU A 454 4.40 30.09 5.78
C LEU A 454 4.28 31.44 5.05
N ALA A 455 5.39 32.05 4.67
CA ALA A 455 5.41 33.32 3.94
C ALA A 455 4.90 33.18 2.49
N ALA A 456 5.10 32.02 1.87
CA ALA A 456 4.64 31.75 0.50
C ALA A 456 3.12 31.59 0.39
N ILE A 457 2.42 31.22 1.48
CA ILE A 457 0.97 31.01 1.49
C ILE A 457 0.23 32.35 1.63
N PRO A 458 -0.51 32.81 0.60
CA PRO A 458 -1.25 34.07 0.69
C PRO A 458 -2.51 33.91 1.57
N SER A 459 -3.06 35.03 2.04
CA SER A 459 -4.30 35.04 2.86
C SER A 459 -5.53 34.41 2.17
N LYS A 460 -5.55 34.39 0.84
CA LYS A 460 -6.58 33.70 0.02
C LYS A 460 -6.37 32.18 -0.10
N GLY A 461 -5.36 31.64 0.58
CA GLY A 461 -4.96 30.24 0.51
C GLY A 461 -4.31 29.86 -0.83
N ILE A 462 -3.78 28.65 -0.88
CA ILE A 462 -3.20 28.02 -2.07
C ILE A 462 -4.16 26.96 -2.64
N GLU A 463 -4.03 26.67 -3.93
CA GLU A 463 -4.75 25.56 -4.55
C GLU A 463 -4.00 24.25 -4.34
N ILE A 464 -4.77 23.20 -4.10
CA ILE A 464 -4.25 21.84 -3.95
C ILE A 464 -4.74 20.95 -5.10
N THR A 465 -4.05 19.85 -5.33
CA THR A 465 -4.48 18.76 -6.23
C THR A 465 -5.69 18.06 -5.63
N LYS A 466 -6.56 17.48 -6.47
CA LYS A 466 -7.83 16.90 -6.01
C LYS A 466 -7.63 15.56 -5.26
N VAL A 467 -6.67 14.75 -5.73
CA VAL A 467 -6.39 13.39 -5.25
C VAL A 467 -5.36 13.44 -4.12
N ALA A 468 -4.11 13.78 -4.45
CA ALA A 468 -3.03 13.83 -3.46
C ALA A 468 -3.13 15.04 -2.50
N ARG A 469 -4.05 16.00 -2.70
CA ARG A 469 -4.21 17.17 -1.82
C ARG A 469 -2.91 17.95 -1.56
N LEU A 470 -1.95 17.82 -2.46
CA LEU A 470 -0.66 18.50 -2.44
C LEU A 470 -0.82 19.89 -3.06
N PRO A 471 -0.01 20.88 -2.66
CA PRO A 471 0.05 22.16 -3.38
C PRO A 471 0.31 21.93 -4.87
N LYS A 472 -0.33 22.69 -5.76
CA LYS A 472 -0.11 22.53 -7.22
C LYS A 472 1.34 22.76 -7.62
N ALA A 473 1.80 22.07 -8.66
CA ALA A 473 3.20 22.04 -9.11
C ALA A 473 3.88 23.41 -9.17
N ARG A 474 3.20 24.44 -9.70
CA ARG A 474 3.75 25.81 -9.75
C ARG A 474 4.14 26.35 -8.37
N PHE A 475 3.26 26.19 -7.37
CA PHE A 475 3.56 26.64 -6.00
C PHE A 475 4.75 25.87 -5.43
N VAL A 476 4.78 24.56 -5.65
CA VAL A 476 5.86 23.67 -5.17
C VAL A 476 7.21 24.07 -5.79
N THR A 477 7.26 24.27 -7.10
CA THR A 477 8.47 24.71 -7.81
C THR A 477 8.95 26.08 -7.34
N ASP A 478 8.04 27.05 -7.19
CA ASP A 478 8.37 28.40 -6.73
C ASP A 478 8.86 28.41 -5.27
N LEU A 479 8.30 27.55 -4.41
CA LEU A 479 8.74 27.39 -3.03
C LEU A 479 10.10 26.70 -2.94
N ASN A 480 10.31 25.61 -3.70
CA ASN A 480 11.59 24.88 -3.69
C ASN A 480 12.79 25.79 -3.97
N GLN A 481 12.65 26.77 -4.87
CA GLN A 481 13.70 27.75 -5.18
C GLN A 481 14.06 28.68 -4.01
N GLN A 482 13.18 28.80 -3.01
CA GLN A 482 13.36 29.66 -1.84
C GLN A 482 13.92 28.91 -0.62
N LEU A 483 13.96 27.57 -0.69
CA LEU A 483 14.47 26.74 0.40
C LEU A 483 16.00 26.83 0.49
N THR A 484 16.53 26.46 1.65
CA THR A 484 17.97 26.50 1.96
C THR A 484 18.76 25.58 1.03
N HIS A 485 18.21 24.40 0.73
CA HIS A 485 18.75 23.44 -0.23
C HIS A 485 17.68 23.10 -1.30
N PRO A 486 17.57 23.91 -2.37
CA PRO A 486 16.63 23.63 -3.46
C PRO A 486 16.97 22.32 -4.16
N LEU A 487 15.97 21.46 -4.37
CA LEU A 487 16.15 20.26 -5.18
C LEU A 487 16.28 20.63 -6.65
N LEU A 488 17.33 20.14 -7.28
CA LEU A 488 17.55 20.23 -8.72
C LEU A 488 17.06 18.92 -9.34
N LEU A 489 16.05 19.00 -10.20
CA LEU A 489 15.46 17.85 -10.88
C LEU A 489 15.77 17.89 -12.37
N GLY A 490 16.04 16.74 -12.97
CA GLY A 490 16.23 16.59 -14.42
C GLY A 490 14.93 16.36 -15.21
N LEU A 491 13.78 16.37 -14.53
CA LEU A 491 12.45 16.11 -15.09
C LEU A 491 11.98 17.24 -16.01
N GLN A 492 11.36 16.90 -17.15
CA GLN A 492 10.78 17.87 -18.09
C GLN A 492 9.51 18.54 -17.55
N ARG A 493 8.71 17.80 -16.76
CA ARG A 493 7.47 18.26 -16.12
C ARG A 493 7.38 17.69 -14.70
N PRO A 494 8.14 18.24 -13.73
CA PRO A 494 8.12 17.75 -12.37
C PRO A 494 6.74 17.96 -11.74
N GLN A 495 6.22 16.90 -11.12
CA GLN A 495 4.96 16.93 -10.39
C GLN A 495 5.20 17.43 -8.96
N SER A 496 4.12 17.73 -8.23
CA SER A 496 4.24 18.15 -6.82
C SER A 496 4.98 17.11 -5.97
N LYS A 497 4.71 15.82 -6.17
CA LYS A 497 5.37 14.69 -5.49
C LYS A 497 6.87 14.57 -5.80
N SER A 498 7.34 15.17 -6.90
CA SER A 498 8.76 15.18 -7.27
C SER A 498 9.64 16.04 -6.35
N TYR A 499 9.04 16.82 -5.43
CA TYR A 499 9.74 17.69 -4.48
C TYR A 499 9.51 17.23 -3.02
N PRO A 500 10.13 16.13 -2.59
CA PRO A 500 9.89 15.53 -1.28
C PRO A 500 10.24 16.45 -0.09
N ASN A 501 11.19 17.38 -0.25
CA ASN A 501 11.45 18.44 0.73
C ASN A 501 10.24 19.36 0.94
N VAL A 502 9.56 19.77 -0.13
CA VAL A 502 8.34 20.57 -0.05
C VAL A 502 7.18 19.73 0.48
N CYS A 503 7.06 18.45 0.07
CA CYS A 503 6.05 17.54 0.60
C CYS A 503 6.22 17.33 2.11
N GLY A 504 7.44 17.17 2.61
CA GLY A 504 7.76 17.08 4.04
C GLY A 504 7.36 18.35 4.81
N LEU A 505 7.72 19.54 4.31
CA LEU A 505 7.30 20.81 4.92
C LEU A 505 5.77 20.96 4.92
N TYR A 506 5.11 20.54 3.85
CA TYR A 506 3.65 20.54 3.75
C TYR A 506 3.00 19.55 4.73
N LEU A 507 3.58 18.36 4.91
CA LEU A 507 3.17 17.40 5.93
C LEU A 507 3.25 18.02 7.33
N LEU A 508 4.34 18.71 7.66
CA LEU A 508 4.46 19.42 8.95
C LEU A 508 3.41 20.54 9.09
N LEU A 509 3.14 21.27 8.02
CA LEU A 509 2.10 22.31 8.01
C LEU A 509 0.73 21.72 8.35
N ARG A 510 0.44 20.51 7.87
CA ARG A 510 -0.78 19.76 8.17
C ARG A 510 -0.75 19.21 9.59
N ALA A 511 0.30 18.49 9.97
CA ALA A 511 0.42 17.85 11.29
C ALA A 511 0.44 18.85 12.46
N THR A 512 0.91 20.07 12.25
CA THR A 512 0.86 21.15 13.27
C THR A 512 -0.52 21.80 13.39
N GLY A 513 -1.42 21.57 12.43
CA GLY A 513 -2.71 22.24 12.35
C GLY A 513 -2.62 23.72 11.95
N LEU A 514 -1.46 24.18 11.46
CA LEU A 514 -1.26 25.51 10.90
C LEU A 514 -1.91 25.64 9.53
N GLY A 515 -1.87 24.58 8.71
CA GLY A 515 -2.56 24.51 7.42
C GLY A 515 -3.88 23.76 7.55
N ARG A 516 -4.96 24.35 7.03
CA ARG A 516 -6.28 23.72 6.97
C ARG A 516 -6.85 23.74 5.57
N ILE A 517 -7.32 22.59 5.10
CA ILE A 517 -8.09 22.51 3.86
C ILE A 517 -9.52 22.97 4.14
N GLN A 518 -10.07 23.82 3.26
CA GLN A 518 -11.46 24.25 3.34
C GLN A 518 -12.14 24.03 1.98
N GLY A 519 -13.32 23.40 1.99
CA GLY A 519 -14.10 23.12 0.79
C GLY A 519 -13.37 22.20 -0.22
N GLY A 520 -12.45 21.36 0.26
CA GLY A 520 -11.74 20.33 -0.51
C GLY A 520 -10.82 20.83 -1.63
N LYS A 521 -10.61 22.14 -1.80
CA LYS A 521 -9.93 22.70 -2.99
C LYS A 521 -8.79 23.66 -2.68
N ARG A 522 -8.74 24.20 -1.45
CA ARG A 522 -7.74 25.18 -1.05
C ARG A 522 -7.26 24.95 0.36
N LEU A 523 -5.98 25.22 0.59
CA LEU A 523 -5.37 25.23 1.91
C LEU A 523 -5.13 26.67 2.37
N PHE A 524 -5.50 26.96 3.62
CA PHE A 524 -5.35 28.25 4.30
C PHE A 524 -4.52 28.10 5.58
N LEU A 525 -3.96 29.22 6.06
CA LEU A 525 -3.35 29.28 7.38
C LEU A 525 -4.41 29.54 8.46
N ASP A 526 -4.46 28.69 9.47
CA ASP A 526 -5.27 28.90 10.68
C ASP A 526 -4.69 30.07 11.47
N GLN A 527 -5.46 31.15 11.60
CA GLN A 527 -4.97 32.40 12.18
C GLN A 527 -4.74 32.30 13.70
N GLU A 528 -5.48 31.44 14.40
CA GLU A 528 -5.31 31.26 15.83
C GLU A 528 -4.06 30.44 16.13
N THR A 529 -3.89 29.32 15.41
CA THR A 529 -2.66 28.51 15.50
C THR A 529 -1.44 29.30 15.05
N LEU A 530 -1.54 30.12 13.99
CA LEU A 530 -0.46 30.98 13.50
C LEU A 530 -0.07 32.06 14.53
N ALA A 531 -1.05 32.65 15.21
CA ALA A 531 -0.78 33.59 16.29
C ALA A 531 -0.08 32.92 17.49
N ASN A 532 -0.40 31.66 17.79
CA ASN A 532 0.30 30.87 18.80
C ASN A 532 1.73 30.56 18.35
N TRP A 533 1.92 30.13 17.11
CA TRP A 533 3.24 29.86 16.50
C TRP A 533 4.19 31.05 16.61
N HIS A 534 3.72 32.27 16.33
CA HIS A 534 4.53 33.48 16.41
C HIS A 534 4.92 33.91 17.84
N ARG A 535 4.34 33.30 18.88
CA ARG A 535 4.72 33.54 20.29
C ARG A 535 5.83 32.61 20.76
N LEU A 536 6.05 31.50 20.06
CA LEU A 536 7.04 30.50 20.41
C LEU A 536 8.45 31.01 20.06
N ASN A 537 9.42 30.68 20.91
CA ASN A 537 10.84 30.89 20.61
C ASN A 537 11.35 29.83 19.60
N PRO A 538 12.56 29.99 19.01
CA PRO A 538 13.07 29.05 18.01
C PRO A 538 13.13 27.58 18.48
N THR A 539 13.57 27.33 19.72
CA THR A 539 13.58 25.99 20.33
C THR A 539 12.16 25.40 20.40
N GLU A 540 11.19 26.17 20.87
CA GLU A 540 9.79 25.76 20.95
C GLU A 540 9.16 25.52 19.57
N GLN A 541 9.51 26.33 18.57
CA GLN A 541 9.09 26.13 17.18
C GLN A 541 9.65 24.83 16.60
N TYR A 542 10.94 24.56 16.82
CA TYR A 542 11.60 23.34 16.35
C TYR A 542 10.91 22.11 16.93
N PHE A 543 10.73 22.09 18.25
CA PHE A 543 10.10 20.94 18.91
C PHE A 543 8.61 20.83 18.63
N ALA A 544 7.90 21.92 18.34
CA ALA A 544 6.53 21.86 17.84
C ALA A 544 6.44 21.14 16.48
N LEU A 545 7.38 21.39 15.57
CA LEU A 545 7.47 20.68 14.29
C LEU A 545 7.90 19.22 14.50
N PHE A 546 8.96 19.00 15.29
CA PHE A 546 9.55 17.68 15.53
C PHE A 546 8.57 16.73 16.22
N GLU A 547 7.89 17.18 17.28
CA GLU A 547 6.88 16.39 17.96
C GLU A 547 5.67 16.12 17.06
N SER A 548 5.22 17.13 16.29
CA SER A 548 4.10 16.93 15.36
C SER A 548 4.44 15.93 14.26
N TRP A 549 5.68 15.90 13.79
CA TRP A 549 6.15 14.85 12.87
C TRP A 549 6.10 13.48 13.54
N LEU A 550 6.79 13.32 14.66
CA LEU A 550 6.98 12.00 15.28
C LEU A 550 5.71 11.38 15.85
N LEU A 551 4.80 12.19 16.39
CA LEU A 551 3.66 11.70 17.17
C LEU A 551 2.29 11.87 16.50
N ARG A 552 2.20 12.65 15.42
CA ARG A 552 0.92 12.96 14.78
C ARG A 552 0.92 12.81 13.27
N SER A 553 2.04 13.05 12.60
CA SER A 553 2.05 13.05 11.14
C SER A 553 1.72 11.68 10.58
N ASP A 554 0.98 11.69 9.48
CA ASP A 554 0.62 10.54 8.68
C ASP A 554 0.62 10.98 7.22
N LEU A 555 1.15 10.17 6.30
CA LEU A 555 1.19 10.56 4.89
C LEU A 555 -0.22 10.69 4.28
N GLU A 556 -1.25 10.10 4.90
CA GLU A 556 -2.66 10.32 4.56
C GLU A 556 -3.01 11.82 4.58
N MET A 557 -2.43 12.59 5.51
CA MET A 557 -2.66 14.03 5.60
C MET A 557 -2.30 14.75 4.30
N ILE A 558 -1.37 14.20 3.52
CA ILE A 558 -0.93 14.73 2.23
C ILE A 558 -1.32 13.83 1.07
N GLY A 559 -2.40 13.05 1.25
CA GLY A 559 -3.04 12.24 0.20
C GLY A 559 -2.21 11.07 -0.30
N GLU A 560 -1.18 10.67 0.43
CA GLU A 560 -0.38 9.47 0.17
C GLU A 560 -0.94 8.29 0.98
N TYR A 561 -0.69 7.07 0.52
CA TYR A 561 -1.11 5.87 1.23
C TYR A 561 -0.27 5.65 2.50
N THR A 562 -0.93 5.25 3.58
CA THR A 562 -0.29 4.76 4.81
C THR A 562 -0.95 3.46 5.26
N ASN A 563 -0.15 2.60 5.87
CA ASN A 563 -0.64 1.36 6.49
C ASN A 563 -0.59 1.48 8.02
N ALA A 564 -1.21 0.53 8.71
CA ALA A 564 -1.26 0.51 10.18
C ALA A 564 0.11 0.44 10.89
N LEU A 565 1.19 0.16 10.15
CA LEU A 565 2.56 0.14 10.65
C LEU A 565 3.32 1.46 10.43
N TYR A 566 2.71 2.44 9.76
CA TYR A 566 3.31 3.75 9.53
C TYR A 566 3.58 4.44 10.87
N ASN A 567 4.85 4.70 11.17
CA ASN A 567 5.26 5.36 12.39
C ASN A 567 6.57 6.12 12.13
N PRO A 568 6.56 7.46 12.15
CA PRO A 568 7.76 8.25 11.85
C PRO A 568 8.93 8.00 12.82
N ILE A 569 8.68 7.67 14.09
CA ILE A 569 9.74 7.30 15.04
C ILE A 569 10.42 6.02 14.56
N ARG A 570 9.64 5.01 14.19
CA ARG A 570 10.16 3.74 13.67
C ARG A 570 10.91 3.93 12.36
N LEU A 571 10.32 4.65 11.40
CA LEU A 571 10.93 4.91 10.10
C LEU A 571 12.27 5.63 10.25
N TRP A 572 12.34 6.62 11.14
CA TRP A 572 13.59 7.29 11.46
C TRP A 572 14.60 6.35 12.12
N ALA A 573 14.18 5.61 13.15
CA ALA A 573 15.04 4.66 13.85
C ALA A 573 15.63 3.60 12.93
N ASP A 574 14.79 2.91 12.16
CA ASP A 574 15.20 1.83 11.26
C ASP A 574 16.20 2.34 10.22
N PHE A 575 15.89 3.44 9.53
CA PHE A 575 16.82 4.03 8.56
C PHE A 575 18.10 4.53 9.22
N HIS A 576 18.02 5.10 10.42
CA HIS A 576 19.21 5.55 11.16
C HIS A 576 20.16 4.38 11.48
N PHE A 577 19.64 3.21 11.84
CA PHE A 577 20.48 2.02 12.10
C PHE A 577 21.05 1.38 10.84
N GLU A 578 20.42 1.57 9.68
CA GLU A 578 20.97 1.15 8.40
C GLU A 578 22.20 1.97 7.97
N ILE A 579 22.36 3.20 8.48
CA ILE A 579 23.49 4.07 8.13
C ILE A 579 24.72 3.72 8.99
N PRO A 580 25.78 3.11 8.40
CA PRO A 580 26.99 2.80 9.14
C PRO A 580 27.72 4.09 9.55
N GLY A 581 28.70 3.98 10.46
CA GLY A 581 29.39 5.15 11.03
C GLY A 581 30.12 6.03 10.01
N ASP A 582 30.50 5.49 8.85
CA ASP A 582 31.12 6.19 7.72
C ASP A 582 30.11 6.65 6.65
N GLY A 583 28.83 6.34 6.82
CA GLY A 583 27.73 6.74 5.94
C GLY A 583 27.28 5.67 4.94
N LEU A 584 26.06 5.82 4.44
CA LEU A 584 25.40 4.86 3.56
C LEU A 584 25.48 5.32 2.11
N SER A 585 26.06 4.48 1.25
CA SER A 585 26.02 4.67 -0.22
C SER A 585 24.68 4.22 -0.81
N ILE A 586 24.06 5.13 -1.56
CA ILE A 586 22.73 5.03 -2.18
C ILE A 586 22.84 5.22 -3.72
N ALA A 587 24.04 5.03 -4.27
CA ALA A 587 24.27 5.18 -5.71
C ALA A 587 23.57 4.10 -6.56
N ASP A 588 23.24 2.96 -5.95
CA ASP A 588 22.57 1.84 -6.60
C ASP A 588 21.05 2.06 -6.76
N TYR A 589 20.48 1.55 -7.85
CA TYR A 589 19.08 1.74 -8.19
C TYR A 589 18.13 1.05 -7.21
N GLU A 590 18.41 -0.20 -6.82
CA GLU A 590 17.55 -0.97 -5.91
C GLU A 590 17.51 -0.30 -4.53
N LYS A 591 18.66 0.17 -4.05
CA LYS A 591 18.74 0.94 -2.79
C LYS A 591 17.98 2.25 -2.85
N TYR A 592 18.08 3.00 -3.96
CA TYR A 592 17.31 4.24 -4.12
C TYR A 592 15.80 3.95 -4.18
N HIS A 593 15.40 2.90 -4.90
CA HIS A 593 14.01 2.48 -5.03
C HIS A 593 13.39 2.12 -3.66
N TYR A 594 14.16 1.46 -2.79
CA TYR A 594 13.74 1.14 -1.42
C TYR A 594 13.38 2.40 -0.59
N LEU A 595 14.08 3.52 -0.80
CA LEU A 595 13.81 4.78 -0.09
C LEU A 595 12.43 5.38 -0.40
N ASN A 596 11.80 5.00 -1.51
CA ASN A 596 10.43 5.43 -1.82
C ASN A 596 9.42 4.88 -0.82
N TYR A 597 9.73 3.75 -0.18
CA TYR A 597 8.83 3.06 0.73
C TYR A 597 9.29 3.19 2.18
N THR A 598 10.58 2.98 2.44
CA THR A 598 11.16 3.06 3.79
C THR A 598 12.49 3.82 3.72
N PRO A 599 12.60 4.97 4.40
CA PRO A 599 11.61 5.63 5.26
C PRO A 599 10.50 6.39 4.50
N GLY A 600 10.54 6.39 3.16
CA GLY A 600 9.72 7.25 2.31
C GLY A 600 10.39 8.61 2.07
N LEU A 601 10.34 9.09 0.82
CA LEU A 601 11.07 10.31 0.43
C LEU A 601 10.71 11.57 1.25
N PRO A 602 9.44 11.85 1.62
CA PRO A 602 9.12 12.99 2.46
C PRO A 602 9.75 12.90 3.86
N ASN A 603 9.75 11.71 4.47
CA ASN A 603 10.37 11.49 5.78
C ASN A 603 11.89 11.61 5.70
N LEU A 604 12.51 11.08 4.64
CA LEU A 604 13.95 11.23 4.41
C LEU A 604 14.35 12.70 4.28
N ALA A 605 13.57 13.49 3.53
CA ALA A 605 13.79 14.92 3.42
C ALA A 605 13.60 15.65 4.76
N LEU A 606 12.62 15.23 5.58
CA LEU A 606 12.44 15.77 6.92
C LEU A 606 13.62 15.46 7.83
N MET A 607 14.19 14.25 7.77
CA MET A 607 15.38 13.90 8.55
C MET A 607 16.55 14.84 8.24
N GLU A 608 16.76 15.20 6.97
CA GLU A 608 17.76 16.20 6.58
C GLU A 608 17.38 17.61 7.06
N LEU A 609 16.14 18.04 6.86
CA LEU A 609 15.67 19.37 7.27
C LEU A 609 15.81 19.60 8.78
N PHE A 610 15.52 18.57 9.59
CA PHE A 610 15.72 18.57 11.05
C PHE A 610 17.19 18.43 11.47
N GLY A 611 18.11 18.19 10.53
CA GLY A 611 19.54 18.05 10.82
C GLY A 611 19.90 16.72 11.49
N LEU A 612 19.08 15.68 11.32
CA LEU A 612 19.29 14.34 11.90
C LEU A 612 20.30 13.52 11.08
N LEU A 613 20.38 13.83 9.79
CA LEU A 613 21.35 13.31 8.84
C LEU A 613 21.68 14.40 7.81
N THR A 614 22.69 14.15 7.00
CA THR A 614 23.04 14.96 5.83
C THR A 614 22.99 14.09 4.58
N LEU A 615 22.48 14.64 3.47
CA LEU A 615 22.43 13.95 2.18
C LEU A 615 23.43 14.58 1.21
N GLU A 616 24.14 13.74 0.48
CA GLU A 616 24.94 14.15 -0.66
C GLU A 616 24.19 13.82 -1.95
N TYR A 617 23.98 14.81 -2.80
CA TYR A 617 23.17 14.66 -4.01
C TYR A 617 24.02 14.34 -5.25
N ALA A 618 23.44 13.56 -6.17
CA ALA A 618 24.00 13.35 -7.50
C ALA A 618 23.64 14.51 -8.44
N SER A 619 24.40 14.67 -9.53
CA SER A 619 23.93 15.47 -10.67
C SER A 619 22.77 14.76 -11.36
N SER A 620 21.57 15.35 -11.38
CA SER A 620 20.42 14.78 -12.08
C SER A 620 20.59 14.87 -13.61
N ALA A 621 20.58 13.72 -14.29
CA ALA A 621 20.56 13.67 -15.75
C ALA A 621 19.16 14.04 -16.31
N PRO A 622 19.02 14.39 -17.60
CA PRO A 622 17.71 14.63 -18.21
C PRO A 622 16.79 13.42 -18.04
N GLY A 623 15.62 13.64 -17.44
CA GLY A 623 14.64 12.58 -17.13
C GLY A 623 14.72 12.04 -15.70
N GLU A 624 15.72 12.41 -14.90
CA GLU A 624 15.89 11.91 -13.53
C GLU A 624 15.24 12.83 -12.47
N GLY A 625 14.67 12.22 -11.43
CA GLY A 625 14.10 12.89 -10.26
C GLY A 625 15.13 13.33 -9.22
N TRP A 626 14.75 13.26 -7.94
CA TRP A 626 15.68 13.48 -6.82
C TRP A 626 16.72 12.35 -6.82
N ARG A 627 18.01 12.66 -6.66
CA ARG A 627 19.09 11.65 -6.69
C ARG A 627 20.02 11.85 -5.50
N ILE A 628 20.06 10.84 -4.64
CA ILE A 628 20.87 10.81 -3.42
C ILE A 628 22.02 9.83 -3.65
N GLN A 629 23.25 10.25 -3.39
CA GLN A 629 24.45 9.41 -3.49
C GLN A 629 24.84 8.83 -2.14
N HIS A 630 24.74 9.64 -1.09
CA HIS A 630 25.24 9.28 0.23
C HIS A 630 24.36 9.87 1.33
N ALA A 631 24.19 9.14 2.42
CA ALA A 631 23.56 9.63 3.64
C ALA A 631 24.49 9.44 4.84
N VAL A 632 24.65 10.48 5.66
CA VAL A 632 25.54 10.46 6.82
C VAL A 632 24.78 10.95 8.05
N ARG A 633 24.80 10.17 9.14
CA ARG A 633 24.21 10.57 10.42
C ARG A 633 24.92 11.78 11.00
N THR A 634 24.16 12.66 11.66
CA THR A 634 24.78 13.75 12.42
C THR A 634 24.89 13.36 13.90
N PRO A 635 25.91 13.88 14.63
CA PRO A 635 25.98 13.68 16.08
C PRO A 635 24.77 14.24 16.84
N PHE A 636 24.12 15.27 16.28
CA PHE A 636 22.87 15.82 16.81
C PHE A 636 21.71 14.83 16.67
N GLY A 637 21.58 14.20 15.49
CA GLY A 637 20.59 13.15 15.24
C GLY A 637 20.81 11.91 16.11
N ASP A 638 22.06 11.46 16.25
CA ASP A 638 22.43 10.37 17.17
C ASP A 638 21.99 10.70 18.61
N GLY A 639 22.26 11.92 19.09
CA GLY A 639 21.88 12.36 20.43
C GLY A 639 20.37 12.42 20.65
N LEU A 640 19.61 12.99 19.71
CA LEU A 640 18.15 13.04 19.81
C LEU A 640 17.53 11.65 19.83
N LEU A 641 18.01 10.74 18.96
CA LEU A 641 17.48 9.38 18.88
C LEU A 641 17.81 8.57 20.15
N ALA A 642 19.06 8.67 20.63
CA ALA A 642 19.49 8.03 21.87
C ALA A 642 18.62 8.48 23.06
N ARG A 643 18.36 9.79 23.17
CA ARG A 643 17.51 10.31 24.25
C ARG A 643 16.06 9.85 24.14
N LEU A 644 15.52 9.83 22.93
CA LEU A 644 14.17 9.34 22.67
C LEU A 644 14.05 7.85 23.06
N PHE A 645 15.07 7.05 22.77
CA PHE A 645 15.10 5.63 23.09
C PHE A 645 15.14 5.37 24.59
N ASP A 646 15.95 6.12 25.33
CA ASP A 646 15.97 6.05 26.79
C ASP A 646 14.56 6.30 27.37
N TYR A 647 13.83 7.28 26.83
CA TYR A 647 12.46 7.57 27.26
C TYR A 647 11.47 6.45 26.90
N LEU A 648 11.51 5.97 25.64
CA LEU A 648 10.62 4.90 25.18
C LEU A 648 10.80 3.60 25.96
N ALA A 649 12.03 3.30 26.39
CA ALA A 649 12.35 2.08 27.13
C ALA A 649 11.94 2.10 28.61
N THR A 650 11.80 3.28 29.23
CA THR A 650 11.64 3.40 30.69
C THR A 650 10.35 4.08 31.16
N GLU A 651 9.77 4.97 30.34
CA GLU A 651 8.77 5.94 30.78
C GLU A 651 7.54 6.03 29.85
N TRP A 652 7.53 5.31 28.72
CA TRP A 652 6.38 5.32 27.81
C TRP A 652 5.15 4.66 28.43
N GLN A 653 4.03 5.38 28.41
CA GLN A 653 2.71 4.81 28.64
C GLN A 653 1.85 5.09 27.41
N GLU A 654 1.15 4.06 26.93
CA GLU A 654 0.22 4.17 25.82
C GLU A 654 -0.86 5.22 26.07
N PRO A 655 -1.15 6.10 25.08
CA PRO A 655 -2.33 6.94 25.15
C PRO A 655 -3.57 6.06 24.93
N THR A 656 -4.52 6.10 25.88
CA THR A 656 -5.84 5.49 25.70
C THR A 656 -6.68 6.32 24.73
N GLY A 657 -6.53 6.10 23.43
CA GLY A 657 -7.44 6.60 22.38
C GLY A 657 -7.51 8.12 22.15
N GLU A 658 -6.76 8.93 22.90
CA GLU A 658 -6.72 10.39 22.69
C GLU A 658 -5.53 10.82 21.81
N PRO A 659 -5.71 11.80 20.89
CA PRO A 659 -4.61 12.38 20.13
C PRO A 659 -3.49 12.86 21.05
N SER A 660 -2.23 12.63 20.68
CA SER A 660 -1.10 13.06 21.51
C SER A 660 -1.16 14.56 21.78
N ALA A 661 -1.38 14.91 23.05
CA ALA A 661 -1.41 16.29 23.52
C ALA A 661 -0.06 16.98 23.23
N PRO A 662 -0.07 18.28 22.89
CA PRO A 662 1.17 19.03 22.66
C PRO A 662 2.08 19.02 23.89
N GLY A 663 3.40 18.89 23.67
CA GLY A 663 4.42 18.87 24.71
C GLY A 663 4.69 17.50 25.33
N ARG A 664 4.23 16.40 24.72
CA ARG A 664 4.50 15.05 25.22
C ARG A 664 5.99 14.71 25.25
N LEU A 665 6.76 15.20 24.29
CA LEU A 665 8.22 15.01 24.25
C LEU A 665 8.96 16.09 25.05
N GLN A 666 8.26 17.06 25.64
CA GLN A 666 8.89 18.13 26.43
C GLN A 666 9.72 17.58 27.60
N PRO A 667 9.23 16.65 28.44
CA PRO A 667 10.03 16.10 29.54
C PRO A 667 11.28 15.35 29.08
N VAL A 668 11.28 14.86 27.83
CA VAL A 668 12.37 14.07 27.24
C VAL A 668 13.56 14.96 26.88
N PHE A 669 13.28 16.10 26.24
CA PHE A 669 14.30 16.97 25.64
C PHE A 669 14.52 18.27 26.42
N GLN A 670 13.58 18.72 27.26
CA GLN A 670 13.73 19.94 28.08
C GLN A 670 14.98 19.95 28.98
N PRO A 671 15.50 18.82 29.50
CA PRO A 671 16.78 18.83 30.22
C PRO A 671 17.96 19.39 29.41
N PHE A 672 17.95 19.19 28.09
CA PHE A 672 18.97 19.68 27.15
C PHE A 672 18.58 21.02 26.53
N PHE A 673 17.27 21.29 26.43
CA PHE A 673 16.70 22.49 25.80
C PHE A 673 15.76 23.20 26.79
N PRO A 674 16.30 23.88 27.82
CA PRO A 674 15.50 24.49 28.88
C PRO A 674 14.61 25.64 28.40
N GLU A 675 14.84 26.17 27.19
CA GLU A 675 13.99 27.17 26.55
C GLU A 675 12.64 26.60 26.07
N TRP A 676 12.49 25.29 25.96
CA TRP A 676 11.21 24.68 25.61
C TRP A 676 10.27 24.70 26.82
N VAL A 677 9.50 25.78 26.95
CA VAL A 677 8.55 25.98 28.05
C VAL A 677 7.10 25.90 27.55
N ALA A 678 6.81 26.44 26.38
CA ALA A 678 5.51 26.41 25.73
C ALA A 678 5.45 25.40 24.57
N SER A 679 4.25 24.86 24.33
CA SER A 679 3.96 23.97 23.21
C SER A 679 2.91 24.58 22.30
N LEU A 680 2.98 24.26 21.01
CA LEU A 680 2.00 24.71 20.03
C LEU A 680 0.63 24.08 20.31
N SER A 681 -0.38 24.91 20.56
CA SER A 681 -1.75 24.46 20.73
C SER A 681 -2.62 24.82 19.53
N THR A 682 -3.53 23.91 19.19
CA THR A 682 -4.57 24.12 18.18
C THR A 682 -5.92 24.38 18.84
N PRO A 683 -6.81 25.18 18.22
CA PRO A 683 -8.17 25.35 18.71
C PRO A 683 -8.92 24.01 18.86
N GLU A 684 -9.53 23.77 20.01
CA GLU A 684 -10.43 22.62 20.21
C GLU A 684 -11.69 22.75 19.35
N ALA A 685 -12.15 21.62 18.79
CA ALA A 685 -13.46 21.55 18.16
C ALA A 685 -14.54 21.75 19.22
N LYS A 686 -15.31 22.84 19.10
CA LYS A 686 -16.39 23.16 20.04
C LYS A 686 -17.73 22.77 19.45
N PHE A 687 -18.61 22.24 20.30
CA PHE A 687 -20.01 22.03 19.97
C PHE A 687 -20.64 23.33 19.45
N THR A 688 -21.28 23.26 18.29
CA THR A 688 -22.02 24.37 17.69
C THR A 688 -23.52 24.06 17.70
N ALA A 689 -24.35 25.02 18.12
CA ALA A 689 -25.78 24.82 18.37
C ALA A 689 -26.67 24.96 17.11
N GLU A 690 -26.07 25.36 15.99
CA GLU A 690 -26.70 25.58 14.69
C GLU A 690 -27.31 24.28 14.14
N VAL A 691 -28.45 24.43 13.46
CA VAL A 691 -29.07 23.32 12.73
C VAL A 691 -28.26 23.11 11.45
N ARG A 692 -27.80 21.89 11.21
CA ARG A 692 -27.00 21.53 10.03
C ARG A 692 -27.92 21.04 8.93
N ARG A 693 -27.81 21.61 7.73
CA ARG A 693 -28.51 21.14 6.53
C ARG A 693 -27.54 20.36 5.66
N PHE A 694 -27.79 19.06 5.55
CA PHE A 694 -27.01 18.15 4.75
C PHE A 694 -27.70 17.87 3.41
N LYS A 695 -26.90 17.76 2.34
CA LYS A 695 -27.28 17.08 1.11
C LYS A 695 -26.63 15.70 1.13
N ILE A 696 -27.45 14.66 0.98
CA ILE A 696 -27.05 13.26 1.01
C ILE A 696 -27.24 12.71 -0.40
N SER A 697 -26.16 12.32 -1.04
CA SER A 697 -26.17 11.84 -2.42
C SER A 697 -25.69 10.39 -2.46
N LEU A 698 -26.49 9.52 -3.07
CA LEU A 698 -26.11 8.15 -3.34
C LEU A 698 -25.56 8.03 -4.76
N GLU A 699 -26.22 8.70 -5.70
CA GLU A 699 -25.78 8.86 -7.09
C GLU A 699 -25.92 10.32 -7.51
N ARG A 700 -25.37 10.66 -8.69
CA ARG A 700 -25.42 12.03 -9.24
C ARG A 700 -26.84 12.61 -9.23
N ASP A 701 -27.83 11.80 -9.62
CA ASP A 701 -29.24 12.19 -9.77
C ASP A 701 -30.15 11.63 -8.67
N ILE A 702 -29.58 11.00 -7.63
CA ILE A 702 -30.34 10.46 -6.48
C ILE A 702 -29.81 11.09 -5.18
N TRP A 703 -30.56 12.04 -4.64
CA TRP A 703 -30.15 12.74 -3.41
C TRP A 703 -31.32 13.18 -2.52
N ARG A 704 -31.02 13.48 -1.26
CA ARG A 704 -31.94 13.95 -0.22
C ARG A 704 -31.35 15.16 0.50
N ARG A 705 -32.20 16.07 0.99
CA ARG A 705 -31.77 17.14 1.92
C ARG A 705 -32.37 16.90 3.30
N ILE A 706 -31.52 16.82 4.32
CA ILE A 706 -31.94 16.60 5.70
C ILE A 706 -31.44 17.76 6.55
N ALA A 707 -32.33 18.33 7.37
CA ALA A 707 -31.92 19.27 8.42
C ALA A 707 -31.89 18.57 9.78
N ALA A 708 -30.72 18.55 10.39
CA ALA A 708 -30.42 17.90 11.66
C ALA A 708 -30.12 18.92 12.77
N PRO A 709 -30.82 18.88 13.91
CA PRO A 709 -30.47 19.73 15.04
C PRO A 709 -29.13 19.31 15.63
N ALA A 710 -28.33 20.27 16.11
CA ALA A 710 -27.00 20.00 16.68
C ALA A 710 -26.98 18.95 17.81
N THR A 711 -28.08 18.82 18.56
CA THR A 711 -28.19 17.85 19.66
C THR A 711 -28.56 16.44 19.22
N ALA A 712 -28.91 16.22 17.95
CA ALA A 712 -29.17 14.88 17.43
C ALA A 712 -27.87 14.08 17.41
N THR A 713 -27.95 12.78 17.70
CA THR A 713 -26.84 11.85 17.56
C THR A 713 -26.62 11.48 16.10
N LEU A 714 -25.45 10.94 15.76
CA LEU A 714 -25.20 10.41 14.42
C LEU A 714 -26.09 9.19 14.13
N ASP A 715 -26.45 8.38 15.13
CA ASP A 715 -27.49 7.34 14.99
C ASP A 715 -28.81 7.90 14.46
N GLN A 716 -29.27 9.03 15.02
CA GLN A 716 -30.50 9.66 14.58
C GLN A 716 -30.39 10.22 13.17
N LEU A 717 -29.19 10.63 12.76
CA LEU A 717 -28.91 11.06 11.39
C LEU A 717 -28.90 9.86 10.44
N ALA A 718 -28.23 8.76 10.79
CA ALA A 718 -28.21 7.51 10.02
C ALA A 718 -29.63 7.01 9.77
N ALA A 719 -30.44 6.91 10.83
CA ALA A 719 -31.84 6.50 10.71
C ALA A 719 -32.63 7.39 9.73
N ALA A 720 -32.42 8.71 9.78
CA ALA A 720 -33.09 9.64 8.87
C ALA A 720 -32.58 9.55 7.42
N ILE A 721 -31.33 9.13 7.21
CA ILE A 721 -30.79 8.86 5.87
C ILE A 721 -31.44 7.60 5.31
N LEU A 722 -31.41 6.49 6.04
CA LEU A 722 -32.00 5.22 5.62
C LEU A 722 -33.50 5.37 5.30
N ASP A 723 -34.26 6.00 6.20
CA ASP A 723 -35.68 6.31 5.99
C ASP A 723 -35.92 7.14 4.71
N ALA A 724 -35.01 8.07 4.38
CA ALA A 724 -35.15 8.93 3.21
C ALA A 724 -34.86 8.19 1.89
N PHE A 725 -34.08 7.13 1.93
CA PHE A 725 -33.80 6.25 0.79
C PHE A 725 -34.63 4.95 0.82
N ALA A 726 -35.58 4.82 1.75
CA ALA A 726 -36.43 3.63 1.92
C ALA A 726 -35.63 2.33 2.16
N PHE A 727 -34.49 2.46 2.87
CA PHE A 727 -33.69 1.32 3.32
C PHE A 727 -34.14 0.87 4.72
N ASP A 728 -33.98 -0.41 4.99
CA ASP A 728 -34.12 -1.02 6.30
C ASP A 728 -32.93 -0.65 7.22
N HIS A 729 -33.02 -1.02 8.51
CA HIS A 729 -32.07 -0.64 9.56
C HIS A 729 -31.40 -1.89 10.17
N ASP A 730 -31.14 -2.88 9.34
CA ASP A 730 -30.73 -4.25 9.68
C ASP A 730 -29.21 -4.47 9.68
N HIS A 731 -28.44 -3.52 9.13
CA HIS A 731 -26.98 -3.63 9.04
C HIS A 731 -26.21 -2.56 9.83
N LEU A 732 -24.92 -2.84 10.05
CA LEU A 732 -23.98 -1.94 10.71
C LEU A 732 -23.58 -0.78 9.78
N TYR A 733 -23.14 0.32 10.39
CA TYR A 733 -22.75 1.53 9.66
C TYR A 733 -21.66 2.33 10.36
N SER A 734 -21.07 3.27 9.63
CA SER A 734 -20.13 4.26 10.17
C SER A 734 -20.25 5.60 9.42
N PHE A 735 -19.86 6.68 10.07
CA PHE A 735 -19.61 7.97 9.40
C PHE A 735 -18.12 8.20 9.31
N ARG A 736 -17.60 8.53 8.13
CA ARG A 736 -16.18 8.80 7.89
C ARG A 736 -15.98 10.23 7.42
N PHE A 737 -15.08 10.96 8.05
CA PHE A 737 -14.70 12.32 7.67
C PHE A 737 -13.27 12.63 8.08
N GLU A 738 -12.70 13.68 7.54
CA GLU A 738 -11.38 14.12 7.96
C GLU A 738 -11.44 15.10 9.13
N ASP A 739 -10.53 14.91 10.06
CA ASP A 739 -10.28 15.91 11.08
C ASP A 739 -9.58 17.16 10.51
N ARG A 740 -9.23 18.09 11.40
CA ARG A 740 -8.59 19.35 11.00
C ARG A 740 -7.18 19.18 10.43
N PHE A 741 -6.51 18.07 10.74
CA PHE A 741 -5.15 17.76 10.29
C PHE A 741 -5.20 17.03 8.94
N GLY A 742 -6.31 16.36 8.64
CA GLY A 742 -6.52 15.57 7.41
C GLY A 742 -6.49 14.07 7.64
N LEU A 743 -6.59 13.62 8.89
CA LEU A 743 -6.69 12.21 9.21
C LEU A 743 -8.12 11.75 9.07
N SER A 744 -8.32 10.57 8.49
CA SER A 744 -9.64 9.94 8.46
C SER A 744 -10.07 9.54 9.86
N ILE A 745 -11.26 10.01 10.25
CA ILE A 745 -11.96 9.63 11.48
C ILE A 745 -13.19 8.83 11.09
N ALA A 746 -13.34 7.65 11.68
CA ALA A 746 -14.56 6.87 11.64
C ALA A 746 -15.33 7.03 12.96
N VAL A 747 -16.62 7.35 12.88
CA VAL A 747 -17.56 7.25 13.99
C VAL A 747 -18.44 6.05 13.74
N ASN A 748 -18.32 5.06 14.62
CA ASN A 748 -18.74 3.69 14.38
C ASN A 748 -20.06 3.36 15.07
N HIS A 749 -20.82 2.45 14.47
CA HIS A 749 -21.94 1.82 15.16
C HIS A 749 -21.47 1.16 16.46
N HIS A 750 -22.22 1.34 17.55
CA HIS A 750 -21.82 0.88 18.90
C HIS A 750 -21.48 -0.62 18.98
N ALA A 751 -22.08 -1.43 18.11
CA ALA A 751 -21.83 -2.87 18.03
C ALA A 751 -20.41 -3.24 17.56
N LEU A 752 -19.67 -2.34 16.90
CA LEU A 752 -18.28 -2.56 16.49
C LEU A 752 -17.30 -2.47 17.66
N GLN A 753 -17.74 -1.99 18.83
CA GLN A 753 -16.92 -1.84 20.04
C GLN A 753 -15.63 -1.00 19.86
N GLU A 754 -15.56 -0.23 18.78
CA GLU A 754 -14.47 0.69 18.46
C GLU A 754 -14.98 2.14 18.50
N SER A 755 -14.55 2.91 19.50
CA SER A 755 -14.97 4.31 19.65
C SER A 755 -14.27 5.23 18.63
N PRO A 756 -14.83 6.40 18.28
CA PRO A 756 -16.05 7.02 18.82
C PRO A 756 -17.34 6.38 18.28
N PHE A 757 -18.39 6.40 19.11
CA PHE A 757 -19.67 5.76 18.76
C PHE A 757 -20.72 6.75 18.23
N THR A 758 -21.54 6.30 17.27
CA THR A 758 -22.58 7.10 16.61
C THR A 758 -23.74 7.47 17.52
N ASP A 759 -24.01 6.68 18.58
CA ASP A 759 -25.03 6.92 19.60
C ASP A 759 -24.59 7.97 20.65
N GLN A 760 -23.29 8.24 20.74
CA GLN A 760 -22.68 9.18 21.69
C GLN A 760 -22.23 10.48 21.01
N THR A 761 -21.89 10.41 19.72
CA THR A 761 -21.44 11.58 18.95
C THR A 761 -22.63 12.37 18.43
N ARG A 762 -22.65 13.69 18.68
CA ARG A 762 -23.73 14.55 18.19
C ARG A 762 -23.34 15.21 16.88
N VAL A 763 -24.35 15.52 16.07
CA VAL A 763 -24.22 16.32 14.85
C VAL A 763 -23.51 17.65 15.14
N GLY A 764 -23.76 18.23 16.32
CA GLY A 764 -23.13 19.42 16.87
C GLY A 764 -21.62 19.36 17.09
N ASP A 765 -21.09 18.15 17.31
CA ASP A 765 -19.69 17.89 17.61
C ASP A 765 -18.84 17.73 16.33
N LEU A 766 -19.48 17.52 15.17
CA LEU A 766 -18.79 17.38 13.89
C LEU A 766 -18.06 18.68 13.50
N PRO A 767 -16.75 18.62 13.14
CA PRO A 767 -15.92 19.78 12.81
C PRO A 767 -16.16 20.35 11.40
N LEU A 768 -17.28 19.99 10.77
CA LEU A 768 -17.63 20.35 9.39
C LEU A 768 -18.06 21.82 9.26
N GLN A 769 -17.61 22.46 8.18
CA GLN A 769 -18.07 23.77 7.71
C GLN A 769 -18.91 23.63 6.44
N PRO A 770 -19.72 24.64 6.07
CA PRO A 770 -20.42 24.64 4.78
C PRO A 770 -19.47 24.38 3.61
N GLY A 771 -19.78 23.37 2.82
CA GLY A 771 -18.97 22.85 1.71
C GLY A 771 -18.20 21.58 2.03
N ASP A 772 -17.94 21.28 3.31
CA ASP A 772 -17.25 20.06 3.73
C ASP A 772 -18.17 18.84 3.59
N THR A 773 -17.55 17.67 3.44
CA THR A 773 -18.21 16.39 3.18
C THR A 773 -17.79 15.34 4.20
N MET A 774 -18.70 14.40 4.47
CA MET A 774 -18.44 13.13 5.15
C MET A 774 -19.11 12.01 4.38
N THR A 775 -18.66 10.77 4.56
CA THR A 775 -19.29 9.58 3.98
C THR A 775 -20.09 8.88 5.06
N PHE A 776 -21.33 8.48 4.74
CA PHE A 776 -22.09 7.52 5.53
C PHE A 776 -21.98 6.16 4.85
N PHE A 777 -21.32 5.22 5.52
CA PHE A 777 -21.07 3.86 5.04
C PHE A 777 -22.04 2.92 5.73
N TYR A 778 -22.93 2.28 4.97
CA TYR A 778 -23.99 1.40 5.47
C TYR A 778 -23.87 0.02 4.85
N ASP A 779 -24.09 -1.02 5.67
CA ASP A 779 -23.95 -2.41 5.29
C ASP A 779 -22.55 -2.77 4.79
N PHE A 780 -21.73 -3.33 5.68
CA PHE A 780 -20.33 -3.63 5.32
C PHE A 780 -20.19 -4.82 4.36
N GLY A 781 -21.26 -5.60 4.13
CA GLY A 781 -21.30 -6.60 3.08
C GLY A 781 -21.47 -5.93 1.71
N ASP A 782 -22.57 -5.19 1.53
CA ASP A 782 -22.95 -4.61 0.24
C ASP A 782 -22.32 -3.22 -0.04
N GLN A 783 -21.69 -2.64 0.97
CA GLN A 783 -20.85 -1.44 0.91
C GLN A 783 -21.56 -0.18 0.38
N TRP A 784 -22.78 0.10 0.84
CA TRP A 784 -23.50 1.32 0.47
C TRP A 784 -22.77 2.58 0.97
N GLU A 785 -22.44 3.49 0.06
CA GLU A 785 -21.74 4.75 0.37
C GLU A 785 -22.57 5.98 -0.01
N PHE A 786 -22.95 6.76 0.99
CA PHE A 786 -23.67 8.02 0.80
C PHE A 786 -22.73 9.20 1.05
N LEU A 787 -22.60 10.10 0.07
CA LEU A 787 -21.89 11.36 0.25
C LEU A 787 -22.79 12.36 1.00
N VAL A 788 -22.38 12.75 2.20
CA VAL A 788 -23.09 13.68 3.07
C VAL A 788 -22.35 15.03 3.09
N GLN A 789 -22.86 16.00 2.35
CA GLN A 789 -22.29 17.35 2.28
C GLN A 789 -23.04 18.32 3.19
N LEU A 790 -22.32 19.10 4.01
CA LEU A 790 -22.90 20.20 4.76
C LEU A 790 -23.13 21.41 3.84
N GLU A 791 -24.38 21.73 3.50
CA GLU A 791 -24.70 22.88 2.65
C GLU A 791 -24.81 24.19 3.46
N HIS A 792 -25.47 24.14 4.63
CA HIS A 792 -25.78 25.34 5.42
C HIS A 792 -25.81 25.10 6.93
N LEU A 793 -25.46 26.15 7.67
CA LEU A 793 -25.69 26.29 9.12
C LEU A 793 -26.86 27.25 9.33
N ASP A 794 -27.99 26.72 9.77
CA ASP A 794 -29.19 27.49 10.10
C ASP A 794 -29.20 27.87 11.60
N PRO A 795 -29.84 28.99 11.99
CA PRO A 795 -29.96 29.36 13.39
C PRO A 795 -30.58 28.24 14.27
N PRO A 796 -30.15 28.11 15.54
CA PRO A 796 -30.69 27.10 16.44
C PRO A 796 -32.23 27.12 16.48
N ASN A 797 -32.86 25.97 16.27
CA ASN A 797 -34.32 25.84 16.27
C ASN A 797 -34.76 24.82 17.33
N GLY A 798 -35.05 25.30 18.54
CA GLY A 798 -35.47 24.46 19.67
C GLY A 798 -36.79 23.70 19.46
N ARG A 799 -37.53 23.91 18.35
CA ARG A 799 -38.71 23.10 18.00
C ARG A 799 -38.34 21.82 17.25
N ARG A 800 -37.19 21.79 16.57
CA ARG A 800 -36.72 20.62 15.81
C ARG A 800 -35.91 19.72 16.74
N LYS A 801 -36.48 18.58 17.11
CA LYS A 801 -35.85 17.62 18.06
C LYS A 801 -35.14 16.45 17.40
N LYS A 802 -35.38 16.21 16.11
CA LYS A 802 -34.82 15.11 15.33
C LYS A 802 -34.43 15.61 13.93
N PRO A 803 -33.54 14.90 13.22
CA PRO A 803 -33.33 15.13 11.79
C PRO A 803 -34.65 15.03 11.01
N THR A 804 -34.80 15.81 9.95
CA THR A 804 -36.02 15.78 9.13
C THR A 804 -35.67 16.03 7.68
N LEU A 805 -36.22 15.17 6.81
CA LEU A 805 -36.19 15.33 5.36
C LEU A 805 -36.87 16.65 4.95
N LEU A 806 -36.20 17.40 4.09
CA LEU A 806 -36.66 18.66 3.54
C LEU A 806 -37.02 18.52 2.06
N GLU A 807 -36.24 17.75 1.31
CA GLU A 807 -36.35 17.63 -0.14
C GLU A 807 -35.78 16.28 -0.61
N SER A 808 -36.34 15.74 -1.70
CA SER A 808 -35.90 14.51 -2.35
C SER A 808 -35.81 14.71 -3.86
N HIS A 809 -34.85 14.05 -4.48
CA HIS A 809 -34.66 14.02 -5.93
C HIS A 809 -34.16 12.64 -6.37
N GLY A 810 -34.71 12.12 -7.47
CA GLY A 810 -34.47 10.75 -7.92
C GLY A 810 -35.22 9.71 -7.07
N GLU A 811 -35.67 8.65 -7.73
CA GLU A 811 -36.23 7.47 -7.06
C GLU A 811 -35.10 6.76 -6.29
N PRO A 812 -35.32 6.34 -5.03
CA PRO A 812 -34.32 5.53 -4.33
C PRO A 812 -34.15 4.17 -5.03
N PRO A 813 -32.93 3.60 -5.07
CA PRO A 813 -32.74 2.25 -5.57
C PRO A 813 -33.40 1.24 -4.63
N GLU A 814 -33.64 0.03 -5.15
CA GLU A 814 -33.95 -1.12 -4.33
C GLU A 814 -32.72 -1.49 -3.50
N GLN A 815 -32.89 -1.71 -2.19
CA GLN A 815 -31.77 -2.00 -1.29
C GLN A 815 -31.13 -3.35 -1.61
N TYR A 816 -31.95 -4.38 -1.85
CA TYR A 816 -31.48 -5.71 -2.25
C TYR A 816 -32.36 -6.22 -3.40
N PRO A 817 -31.92 -6.12 -4.67
CA PRO A 817 -32.69 -6.66 -5.78
C PRO A 817 -32.83 -8.19 -5.64
N ASP A 818 -34.03 -8.71 -5.90
CA ASP A 818 -34.28 -10.16 -5.90
C ASP A 818 -33.33 -10.86 -6.90
N TRP A 819 -32.60 -11.86 -6.42
CA TRP A 819 -31.74 -12.71 -7.25
C TRP A 819 -32.62 -13.67 -8.08
N ASP A 820 -32.87 -13.32 -9.35
CA ASP A 820 -33.50 -14.21 -10.35
C ASP A 820 -32.47 -15.09 -11.10
#